data_AF-A0A8H4H694-F1
#
_entry.id   AF-A0A8H4H694-F1
#
_cell.length_a   1.000
_cell.length_b   1.000
_cell.length_c   1.000
_cell.angle_alpha   90.00
_cell.angle_beta   90.00
_cell.angle_gamma   90.00
#
_symmetry.space_group_name_H-M   'P 1'
#
loop_
_entity.id
_entity.type
_entity.pdbx_description
1 polymer ?
#
loop_
_entity_poly.entity_id
_entity_poly.type
_entity_poly.pdbx_seq_one_letter_code
_entity_poly.pdbx_strand_id
1 'polypeptide(L)'
;MSTVILGGGIIGSSIAYYLSENGSSDEIHIVEASSQLFSAASGYAAGFLAKDWFTPALAPLGELSFNLHQSLAAKHGGAQKWGYMKGTALSLDFSKKNDKRGASGDDWLSAGTSRAEAAASSSSPIHAEVPAWLTRQKKGVLEKISDDDTVAQVDPLRLARLLLESSLSRGVKLHNPAKATCVIADQVSGVITGVKIINLDTQTEFTLPCTNIIICAGPWTPQVYHELFPSSRLSIPITPLAGYSLVVRSPRHTLQDERVTYASRSHAVFTTHPDSCGFCPEIFSRQGGEIYIAGLNDTHIPLPAQAEDSCKLIDQNEMERLKKAAVHLMGALAEGNVELPDGIANKNDLEILREGLCFRPVSAHGVPFVTRVDDHLLGHGPWGISLSLGTGKVIAQMVEGVEPDVDRSFRLPIVPRNSSDSGSFYSQLIIMANYLASIFGTEQDKVNCSFYYKIGACRHGDRCSRKHVKPSYSQTILMPNMYQNPAYDPKSKMNPSQLQNHFDAFYEDVWCEMCKYGELEELVVCDNNNDHLIGNVYARFKYEEDAQAACDALNSRWYAARPIYCELSPVTDFREACCRLNSGEGCVRGGFCNFIHRKDPSPELDRELRLSTKKWLKERGRDPRSASRSPSPEPTRRRF
;
A
#
# COMPACT_ATOMS: atom_id res chain seq x y z
N MET A 1 -21.68 28.15 0.79
CA MET A 1 -21.84 26.97 1.67
C MET A 1 -20.74 27.06 2.69
N SER A 2 -21.11 27.35 3.95
CA SER A 2 -20.11 27.52 4.99
C SER A 2 -19.34 26.23 5.26
N THR A 3 -18.02 26.34 5.23
CA THR A 3 -17.08 25.22 5.24
C THR A 3 -15.93 25.51 6.20
N VAL A 4 -15.68 24.57 7.12
CA VAL A 4 -14.54 24.63 8.04
C VAL A 4 -13.54 23.54 7.68
N ILE A 5 -12.29 23.96 7.43
CA ILE A 5 -11.16 23.10 7.07
C ILE A 5 -10.25 23.01 8.30
N LEU A 6 -10.10 21.80 8.84
CA LEU A 6 -9.25 21.51 10.00
C LEU A 6 -7.87 21.04 9.54
N GLY A 7 -6.88 21.93 9.66
CA GLY A 7 -5.51 21.75 9.20
C GLY A 7 -5.18 22.70 8.05
N GLY A 8 -4.24 23.61 8.28
CA GLY A 8 -3.78 24.64 7.33
C GLY A 8 -2.59 24.20 6.47
N GLY A 9 -2.24 22.91 6.46
CA GLY A 9 -1.19 22.36 5.61
C GLY A 9 -1.49 22.49 4.11
N ILE A 10 -0.63 21.90 3.26
CA ILE A 10 -0.76 21.98 1.79
C ILE A 10 -2.12 21.49 1.28
N ILE A 11 -2.70 20.46 1.91
CA ILE A 11 -4.01 19.91 1.54
C ILE A 11 -5.12 20.91 1.87
N GLY A 12 -5.18 21.39 3.11
CA GLY A 12 -6.20 22.37 3.52
C GLY A 12 -6.09 23.69 2.76
N SER A 13 -4.87 24.16 2.52
CA SER A 13 -4.60 25.35 1.71
C SER A 13 -5.01 25.17 0.25
N SER A 14 -4.79 23.97 -0.33
CA SER A 14 -5.23 23.62 -1.69
C SER A 14 -6.75 23.59 -1.81
N ILE A 15 -7.44 22.95 -0.85
CA ILE A 15 -8.91 22.91 -0.79
C ILE A 15 -9.48 24.33 -0.70
N ALA A 16 -8.95 25.15 0.21
CA ALA A 16 -9.38 26.54 0.35
C ALA A 16 -9.14 27.35 -0.93
N TYR A 17 -8.00 27.15 -1.60
CA TYR A 17 -7.67 27.83 -2.85
C TYR A 17 -8.73 27.57 -3.91
N TYR A 18 -9.10 26.30 -4.14
CA TYR A 18 -10.08 25.94 -5.18
C TYR A 18 -11.52 26.31 -4.77
N LEU A 19 -11.90 26.14 -3.50
CA LEU A 19 -13.21 26.58 -3.01
C LEU A 19 -13.40 28.10 -3.15
N SER A 20 -12.32 28.87 -2.96
CA SER A 20 -12.35 30.34 -3.10
C SER A 20 -12.37 30.82 -4.56
N GLU A 21 -12.23 29.94 -5.57
CA GLU A 21 -12.32 30.35 -6.99
C GLU A 21 -13.76 30.62 -7.44
N ASN A 22 -14.76 29.89 -6.91
CA ASN A 22 -16.12 29.88 -7.46
C ASN A 22 -17.23 30.31 -6.46
N GLY A 23 -16.91 30.49 -5.17
CA GLY A 23 -17.91 30.72 -4.11
C GLY A 23 -17.75 32.00 -3.30
N SER A 24 -18.73 32.28 -2.44
CA SER A 24 -18.60 33.31 -1.39
C SER A 24 -17.53 32.89 -0.39
N SER A 25 -16.35 33.49 -0.51
CA SER A 25 -15.15 33.10 0.23
C SER A 25 -15.20 33.45 1.73
N ASP A 26 -16.09 34.38 2.13
CA ASP A 26 -16.25 34.82 3.52
C ASP A 26 -16.81 33.72 4.45
N GLU A 27 -17.34 32.64 3.89
CA GLU A 27 -17.87 31.48 4.63
C GLU A 27 -16.87 30.31 4.74
N ILE A 28 -15.64 30.49 4.25
CA ILE A 28 -14.60 29.45 4.31
C ILE A 28 -13.65 29.79 5.45
N HIS A 29 -13.47 28.83 6.36
CA HIS A 29 -12.61 28.97 7.52
C HIS A 29 -11.54 27.88 7.55
N ILE A 30 -10.28 28.25 7.76
CA ILE A 30 -9.18 27.32 8.04
C ILE A 30 -8.87 27.41 9.54
N VAL A 31 -8.79 26.27 10.22
CA VAL A 31 -8.43 26.16 11.64
C VAL A 31 -7.12 25.39 11.73
N GLU A 32 -6.06 26.03 12.21
CA GLU A 32 -4.73 25.46 12.35
C GLU A 32 -4.24 25.54 13.79
N ALA A 33 -3.93 24.37 14.37
CA ALA A 33 -3.55 24.23 15.78
C ALA A 33 -2.09 24.62 16.05
N SER A 34 -1.21 24.52 15.05
CA SER A 34 0.20 24.85 15.15
C SER A 34 0.39 26.36 15.22
N SER A 35 1.10 26.89 16.21
CA SER A 35 1.40 28.34 16.31
C SER A 35 2.23 28.84 15.13
N GLN A 36 3.05 27.97 14.55
CA GLN A 36 3.80 28.22 13.33
C GLN A 36 3.20 27.45 12.16
N LEU A 37 2.75 28.17 11.13
CA LEU A 37 2.24 27.56 9.90
C LEU A 37 3.32 26.74 9.20
N PHE A 38 2.90 25.60 8.63
CA PHE A 38 3.74 24.70 7.83
C PHE A 38 4.94 24.10 8.60
N SER A 39 4.85 23.98 9.93
CA SER A 39 5.87 23.36 10.79
C SER A 39 5.95 21.82 10.69
N ALA A 40 5.05 21.18 9.93
CA ALA A 40 5.03 19.73 9.66
C ALA A 40 5.49 19.39 8.22
N ALA A 41 5.10 18.22 7.71
CA ALA A 41 5.47 17.73 6.37
C ALA A 41 5.24 18.75 5.23
N SER A 42 4.23 19.63 5.32
CA SER A 42 3.96 20.62 4.26
C SER A 42 5.10 21.63 4.04
N GLY A 43 5.85 22.00 5.09
CA GLY A 43 7.01 22.90 4.95
C GLY A 43 8.37 22.20 4.92
N TYR A 44 8.40 20.92 5.30
CA TYR A 44 9.63 20.14 5.45
C TYR A 44 9.80 19.04 4.40
N ALA A 45 8.78 18.69 3.61
CA ALA A 45 8.88 17.66 2.58
C ALA A 45 9.87 18.02 1.46
N ALA A 46 10.22 17.00 0.66
CA ALA A 46 11.13 17.12 -0.47
C ALA A 46 10.60 18.00 -1.60
N GLY A 47 9.28 17.98 -1.90
CA GLY A 47 8.67 18.75 -3.00
C GLY A 47 8.71 18.07 -4.37
N PHE A 48 9.01 16.78 -4.42
CA PHE A 48 9.01 15.99 -5.66
C PHE A 48 7.59 15.76 -6.19
N LEU A 49 7.42 15.92 -7.50
CA LEU A 49 6.18 15.71 -8.23
C LEU A 49 6.41 14.64 -9.29
N ALA A 50 5.54 13.64 -9.34
CA ALA A 50 5.49 12.65 -10.41
C ALA A 50 4.11 12.66 -11.05
N LYS A 51 4.06 12.37 -12.35
CA LYS A 51 2.82 12.24 -13.12
C LYS A 51 2.25 10.81 -13.03
N ASP A 52 3.13 9.82 -13.05
CA ASP A 52 2.85 8.43 -13.45
C ASP A 52 3.40 7.37 -12.47
N TRP A 53 3.95 7.79 -11.32
CA TRP A 53 4.53 6.87 -10.31
C TRP A 53 3.49 6.34 -9.31
N PHE A 54 2.24 6.28 -9.73
CA PHE A 54 1.12 5.91 -8.87
C PHE A 54 0.52 4.58 -9.31
N THR A 55 -0.05 3.85 -8.36
CA THR A 55 -0.82 2.64 -8.66
C THR A 55 -1.95 2.95 -9.66
N PRO A 56 -2.43 1.96 -10.44
CA PRO A 56 -3.50 2.19 -11.41
C PRO A 56 -4.75 2.84 -10.80
N ALA A 57 -5.02 2.55 -9.52
CA ALA A 57 -6.06 3.23 -8.76
C ALA A 57 -5.79 4.74 -8.75
N LEU A 58 -4.63 5.20 -8.29
CA LEU A 58 -4.28 6.61 -8.09
C LEU A 58 -3.78 7.37 -9.34
N ALA A 59 -3.46 6.67 -10.43
CA ALA A 59 -2.87 7.27 -11.63
C ALA A 59 -3.66 8.48 -12.19
N PRO A 60 -5.01 8.45 -12.30
CA PRO A 60 -5.77 9.61 -12.78
C PRO A 60 -5.62 10.85 -11.88
N LEU A 61 -5.60 10.66 -10.56
CA LEU A 61 -5.41 11.75 -9.59
C LEU A 61 -3.99 12.31 -9.68
N GLY A 62 -3.00 11.43 -9.85
CA GLY A 62 -1.60 11.79 -10.07
C GLY A 62 -1.41 12.67 -11.29
N GLU A 63 -1.96 12.24 -12.43
CA GLU A 63 -1.90 12.99 -13.68
C GLU A 63 -2.61 14.35 -13.58
N LEU A 64 -3.83 14.39 -13.03
CA LEU A 64 -4.56 15.64 -12.81
C LEU A 64 -3.73 16.60 -11.96
N SER A 65 -3.22 16.14 -10.83
CA SER A 65 -2.46 16.98 -9.90
C SER A 65 -1.17 17.50 -10.53
N PHE A 66 -0.44 16.67 -11.28
CA PHE A 66 0.76 17.09 -12.00
C PHE A 66 0.47 18.21 -13.01
N ASN A 67 -0.61 18.06 -13.79
CA ASN A 67 -1.05 19.06 -14.76
C ASN A 67 -1.49 20.36 -14.08
N LEU A 68 -2.13 20.27 -12.90
CA LEU A 68 -2.48 21.43 -12.09
C LEU A 68 -1.24 22.17 -11.58
N HIS A 69 -0.20 21.46 -11.12
CA HIS A 69 1.06 22.08 -10.71
C HIS A 69 1.69 22.86 -11.87
N GLN A 70 1.71 22.26 -13.07
CA GLN A 70 2.24 22.90 -14.27
C GLN A 70 1.44 24.15 -14.67
N SER A 71 0.11 24.05 -14.73
CA SER A 71 -0.76 25.15 -15.14
C SER A 71 -0.76 26.30 -14.12
N LEU A 72 -0.77 25.99 -12.83
CA LEU A 72 -0.69 27.01 -11.77
C LEU A 72 0.65 27.74 -11.82
N ALA A 73 1.76 27.00 -12.06
CA ALA A 73 3.07 27.60 -12.23
C ALA A 73 3.14 28.52 -13.45
N ALA A 74 2.57 28.11 -14.58
CA ALA A 74 2.48 28.97 -15.76
C ALA A 74 1.63 30.24 -15.49
N LYS A 75 0.49 30.09 -14.80
CA LYS A 75 -0.44 31.18 -14.52
C LYS A 75 0.14 32.24 -13.58
N HIS A 76 0.89 31.82 -12.55
CA HIS A 76 1.29 32.70 -11.45
C HIS A 76 2.79 32.99 -11.37
N GLY A 77 3.59 32.54 -12.33
CA GLY A 77 5.05 32.67 -12.28
C GLY A 77 5.68 31.74 -11.23
N GLY A 78 5.22 30.50 -11.18
CA GLY A 78 5.59 29.52 -10.16
C GLY A 78 7.04 29.08 -10.19
N ALA A 79 7.70 29.21 -11.34
CA ALA A 79 9.14 29.04 -11.42
C ALA A 79 9.84 29.98 -10.44
N GLN A 80 9.51 31.27 -10.41
CA GLN A 80 10.15 32.24 -9.51
C GLN A 80 9.58 32.21 -8.09
N LYS A 81 8.27 32.00 -7.95
CA LYS A 81 7.59 32.12 -6.65
C LYS A 81 7.78 30.90 -5.75
N TRP A 82 7.72 29.68 -6.29
CA TRP A 82 7.84 28.45 -5.50
C TRP A 82 8.77 27.41 -6.13
N GLY A 83 9.63 27.81 -7.07
CA GLY A 83 10.66 26.95 -7.61
C GLY A 83 10.14 25.77 -8.42
N TYR A 84 9.00 25.91 -9.11
CA TYR A 84 8.53 24.88 -10.04
C TYR A 84 9.54 24.68 -11.17
N MET A 85 10.13 23.49 -11.24
CA MET A 85 11.08 23.08 -12.26
C MET A 85 10.76 21.67 -12.72
N LYS A 86 10.60 21.46 -14.03
CA LYS A 86 10.60 20.11 -14.60
C LYS A 86 11.98 19.49 -14.44
N GLY A 87 12.04 18.17 -14.37
CA GLY A 87 13.29 17.50 -14.07
C GLY A 87 13.46 16.14 -14.69
N THR A 88 14.39 15.40 -14.11
CA THR A 88 14.67 14.01 -14.42
C THR A 88 14.86 13.26 -13.11
N ALA A 89 14.25 12.08 -13.00
CA ALA A 89 14.46 11.19 -11.88
C ALA A 89 15.48 10.10 -12.24
N LEU A 90 16.40 9.84 -11.32
CA LEU A 90 17.53 8.95 -11.46
C LEU A 90 17.51 7.93 -10.32
N SER A 91 17.82 6.68 -10.63
CA SER A 91 18.11 5.62 -9.66
C SER A 91 19.62 5.46 -9.56
N LEU A 92 20.17 5.53 -8.34
CA LEU A 92 21.56 5.21 -8.04
C LEU A 92 21.61 3.85 -7.34
N ASP A 93 21.95 2.81 -8.10
CA ASP A 93 21.96 1.43 -7.64
C ASP A 93 23.36 0.94 -7.26
N PHE A 94 23.48 0.42 -6.03
CA PHE A 94 24.72 -0.13 -5.49
C PHE A 94 24.74 -1.68 -5.51
N SER A 95 23.64 -2.32 -5.92
CA SER A 95 23.50 -3.79 -5.89
C SER A 95 24.18 -4.48 -7.07
N LYS A 96 24.87 -5.61 -6.81
CA LYS A 96 25.45 -6.47 -7.86
C LYS A 96 24.37 -7.32 -8.55
N LYS A 97 23.63 -6.81 -9.54
CA LYS A 97 22.77 -7.51 -10.54
C LYS A 97 21.85 -8.70 -10.12
N ASN A 98 21.83 -9.19 -8.88
CA ASN A 98 21.27 -10.50 -8.51
C ASN A 98 20.43 -10.52 -7.22
N ASP A 99 20.17 -9.38 -6.58
CA ASP A 99 19.30 -9.30 -5.39
C ASP A 99 18.20 -8.24 -5.57
N LYS A 100 17.45 -8.32 -6.68
CA LYS A 100 16.22 -7.52 -6.83
C LYS A 100 15.08 -8.15 -6.06
N ARG A 101 15.14 -8.06 -4.73
CA ARG A 101 13.96 -8.18 -3.85
C ARG A 101 13.28 -6.81 -3.86
N GLY A 102 12.17 -6.66 -4.58
CA GLY A 102 11.42 -5.39 -4.65
C GLY A 102 10.04 -5.55 -4.03
N ALA A 103 9.66 -4.60 -3.18
CA ALA A 103 8.29 -4.42 -2.72
C ALA A 103 7.60 -3.50 -3.74
N SER A 104 6.82 -4.07 -4.67
CA SER A 104 6.09 -3.26 -5.65
C SER A 104 4.86 -2.61 -5.02
N GLY A 105 4.74 -1.29 -5.13
CA GLY A 105 3.56 -0.53 -4.73
C GLY A 105 3.79 0.34 -3.51
N ASP A 106 2.70 0.88 -2.97
CA ASP A 106 2.68 1.87 -1.90
C ASP A 106 3.21 1.38 -0.52
N ASP A 107 3.69 0.14 -0.43
CA ASP A 107 4.25 -0.52 0.78
C ASP A 107 5.77 -0.27 0.98
N TRP A 108 6.45 0.41 0.05
CA TRP A 108 7.91 0.67 0.12
C TRP A 108 8.35 1.40 1.39
N LEU A 109 7.47 2.24 1.94
CA LEU A 109 7.71 2.99 3.18
C LEU A 109 7.87 2.10 4.40
N SER A 110 7.01 1.09 4.51
CA SER A 110 6.95 0.16 5.65
C SER A 110 8.13 -0.82 5.62
N ALA A 111 8.66 -1.08 4.41
CA ALA A 111 9.76 -1.99 4.17
C ALA A 111 11.15 -1.30 4.13
N GLY A 112 11.20 0.05 4.20
CA GLY A 112 12.44 0.82 4.07
C GLY A 112 13.11 0.70 2.69
N THR A 113 12.34 0.31 1.66
CA THR A 113 12.84 0.12 0.29
C THR A 113 12.82 1.43 -0.50
N SER A 114 13.46 1.44 -1.67
CA SER A 114 13.65 2.68 -2.44
C SER A 114 12.39 3.05 -3.22
N ARG A 115 12.07 4.36 -3.28
CA ARG A 115 10.98 4.88 -4.12
C ARG A 115 11.22 4.68 -5.62
N ALA A 116 12.45 4.39 -6.04
CA ALA A 116 12.76 4.01 -7.43
C ALA A 116 11.92 2.81 -7.92
N GLU A 117 11.47 1.93 -7.01
CA GLU A 117 10.65 0.76 -7.34
C GLU A 117 9.25 1.15 -7.86
N ALA A 118 8.74 2.34 -7.49
CA ALA A 118 7.47 2.86 -7.99
C ALA A 118 7.54 3.36 -9.45
N ALA A 119 8.75 3.63 -9.95
CA ALA A 119 8.99 4.12 -11.32
C ALA A 119 9.14 2.98 -12.35
N ALA A 120 9.26 1.72 -11.91
CA ALA A 120 9.63 0.57 -12.74
C ALA A 120 8.59 0.14 -13.79
N SER A 121 7.50 0.88 -13.96
CA SER A 121 6.48 0.68 -15.01
C SER A 121 6.78 1.45 -16.30
N SER A 122 7.69 2.43 -16.29
CA SER A 122 7.95 3.33 -17.43
C SER A 122 9.42 3.31 -17.87
N SER A 123 9.66 2.65 -19.02
CA SER A 123 10.90 2.66 -19.83
C SER A 123 12.10 1.78 -19.38
N SER A 124 12.91 1.38 -20.37
CA SER A 124 14.17 0.62 -20.18
C SER A 124 15.26 1.55 -19.66
N PRO A 125 16.12 1.12 -18.72
CA PRO A 125 17.12 1.99 -18.11
C PRO A 125 18.08 2.57 -19.15
N ILE A 126 18.11 3.90 -19.24
CA ILE A 126 19.06 4.66 -20.04
C ILE A 126 20.16 5.15 -19.11
N HIS A 127 21.42 4.91 -19.47
CA HIS A 127 22.56 5.49 -18.76
C HIS A 127 22.42 7.01 -18.72
N ALA A 128 22.42 7.56 -17.52
CA ALA A 128 22.27 9.00 -17.30
C ALA A 128 23.61 9.65 -16.99
N GLU A 129 23.77 10.90 -17.40
CA GLU A 129 24.89 11.72 -16.93
C GLU A 129 24.74 12.02 -15.44
N VAL A 130 25.84 11.92 -14.71
CA VAL A 130 25.89 12.19 -13.27
C VAL A 130 25.86 13.71 -13.07
N PRO A 131 24.87 14.27 -12.34
CA PRO A 131 24.88 15.69 -12.00
C PRO A 131 26.17 16.04 -11.25
N ALA A 132 26.83 17.14 -11.61
CA ALA A 132 28.11 17.57 -11.03
C ALA A 132 28.12 17.70 -9.50
N TRP A 133 26.95 17.93 -8.89
CA TRP A 133 26.79 18.01 -7.45
C TRP A 133 26.67 16.65 -6.75
N LEU A 134 26.43 15.57 -7.51
CA LEU A 134 26.40 14.20 -7.03
C LEU A 134 27.78 13.57 -7.24
N THR A 135 28.39 13.09 -6.15
CA THR A 135 29.69 12.45 -6.20
C THR A 135 29.59 11.12 -6.95
N ARG A 136 30.47 10.91 -7.94
CA ARG A 136 30.56 9.67 -8.71
C ARG A 136 30.96 8.51 -7.79
N GLN A 137 30.09 7.52 -7.69
CA GLN A 137 30.28 6.34 -6.85
C GLN A 137 30.86 5.19 -7.68
N LYS A 138 32.03 4.67 -7.30
CA LYS A 138 32.75 3.60 -8.04
C LYS A 138 31.92 2.32 -8.27
N LYS A 139 31.01 2.00 -7.36
CA LYS A 139 30.11 0.83 -7.44
C LYS A 139 28.66 1.20 -7.76
N GLY A 140 28.36 2.48 -7.92
CA GLY A 140 27.01 2.98 -8.16
C GLY A 140 26.72 3.07 -9.66
N VAL A 141 25.63 2.46 -10.10
CA VAL A 141 25.12 2.63 -11.46
C VAL A 141 24.00 3.66 -11.43
N LEU A 142 24.13 4.73 -12.22
CA LEU A 142 23.11 5.77 -12.35
C LEU A 142 22.26 5.54 -13.61
N GLU A 143 20.97 5.34 -13.41
CA GLU A 143 20.00 5.06 -14.47
C GLU A 143 18.87 6.10 -14.42
N LYS A 144 18.43 6.59 -15.58
CA LYS A 144 17.22 7.41 -15.67
C LYS A 144 15.99 6.52 -15.49
N ILE A 145 15.09 6.92 -14.59
CA ILE A 145 13.88 6.17 -14.22
C ILE A 145 12.58 6.96 -14.40
N SER A 146 12.65 8.19 -14.92
CA SER A 146 11.46 8.91 -15.37
C SER A 146 11.47 9.07 -16.88
N ASP A 147 10.30 9.17 -17.48
CA ASP A 147 10.18 9.73 -18.82
C ASP A 147 10.50 11.24 -18.81
N ASP A 148 10.71 11.81 -19.99
CA ASP A 148 10.91 13.25 -20.10
C ASP A 148 9.65 13.97 -19.68
N ASP A 149 9.82 14.99 -18.84
CA ASP A 149 8.77 15.91 -18.45
C ASP A 149 7.59 15.30 -17.65
N THR A 150 7.71 14.06 -17.17
CA THR A 150 6.75 13.40 -16.27
C THR A 150 7.07 13.58 -14.78
N VAL A 151 8.19 14.23 -14.46
CA VAL A 151 8.58 14.60 -13.10
C VAL A 151 8.94 16.07 -12.99
N ALA A 152 8.69 16.64 -11.82
CA ALA A 152 9.01 18.03 -11.50
C ALA A 152 9.34 18.18 -10.01
N GLN A 153 9.81 19.36 -9.65
CA GLN A 153 10.24 19.71 -8.31
C GLN A 153 9.65 21.08 -7.94
N VAL A 154 9.27 21.25 -6.67
CA VAL A 154 8.85 22.52 -6.07
C VAL A 154 9.50 22.73 -4.70
N ASP A 155 9.49 23.97 -4.20
CA ASP A 155 9.61 24.25 -2.77
C ASP A 155 8.20 24.16 -2.14
N PRO A 156 7.93 23.14 -1.31
CA PRO A 156 6.59 22.91 -0.78
C PRO A 156 6.16 23.98 0.22
N LEU A 157 7.09 24.62 0.95
CA LEU A 157 6.77 25.70 1.89
C LEU A 157 6.29 26.94 1.12
N ARG A 158 7.00 27.31 0.04
CA ARG A 158 6.62 28.45 -0.80
C ARG A 158 5.30 28.21 -1.51
N LEU A 159 5.07 26.99 -2.02
CA LEU A 159 3.80 26.63 -2.65
C LEU A 159 2.64 26.70 -1.65
N ALA A 160 2.80 26.12 -0.46
CA ALA A 160 1.74 26.09 0.54
C ALA A 160 1.38 27.50 1.03
N ARG A 161 2.39 28.37 1.26
CA ARG A 161 2.18 29.79 1.56
C ARG A 161 1.41 30.51 0.46
N LEU A 162 1.80 30.31 -0.80
CA LEU A 162 1.13 30.96 -1.91
C LEU A 162 -0.35 30.54 -2.02
N LEU A 163 -0.67 29.26 -1.84
CA LEU A 163 -2.06 28.78 -1.85
C LEU A 163 -2.86 29.40 -0.70
N LEU A 164 -2.29 29.43 0.51
CA LEU A 164 -2.92 30.04 1.67
C LEU A 164 -3.14 31.54 1.46
N GLU A 165 -2.11 32.31 1.15
CA GLU A 165 -2.17 33.75 0.91
C GLU A 165 -3.17 34.11 -0.19
N SER A 166 -3.19 33.33 -1.28
CA SER A 166 -4.17 33.51 -2.36
C SER A 166 -5.60 33.25 -1.89
N SER A 167 -5.80 32.32 -0.96
CA SER A 167 -7.11 32.04 -0.36
C SER A 167 -7.53 33.19 0.57
N LEU A 168 -6.61 33.66 1.43
CA LEU A 168 -6.87 34.79 2.35
C LEU A 168 -7.20 36.08 1.59
N SER A 169 -6.46 36.37 0.50
CA SER A 169 -6.71 37.54 -0.35
C SER A 169 -8.11 37.53 -1.00
N ARG A 170 -8.76 36.37 -1.05
CA ARG A 170 -10.11 36.19 -1.56
C ARG A 170 -11.19 36.20 -0.48
N GLY A 171 -10.83 36.29 0.81
CA GLY A 171 -11.78 36.38 1.92
C GLY A 171 -11.85 35.14 2.81
N VAL A 172 -11.08 34.09 2.52
CA VAL A 172 -10.96 32.92 3.42
C VAL A 172 -10.40 33.38 4.78
N LYS A 173 -10.97 32.88 5.88
CA LYS A 173 -10.58 33.27 7.24
C LYS A 173 -9.69 32.21 7.87
N LEU A 174 -8.51 32.62 8.33
CA LEU A 174 -7.59 31.75 9.09
C LEU A 174 -7.73 31.98 10.59
N HIS A 175 -7.90 30.89 11.33
CA HIS A 175 -7.88 30.85 12.80
C HIS A 175 -6.63 30.11 13.24
N ASN A 176 -5.65 30.84 13.77
CA ASN A 176 -4.33 30.31 14.09
C ASN A 176 -3.66 31.10 15.26
N PRO A 177 -3.15 30.42 16.31
CA PRO A 177 -3.35 29.01 16.63
C PRO A 177 -4.75 28.75 17.18
N ALA A 178 -5.48 27.81 16.56
CA ALA A 178 -6.81 27.43 17.00
C ALA A 178 -7.08 25.93 16.79
N LYS A 179 -7.91 25.36 17.66
CA LYS A 179 -8.28 23.93 17.62
C LYS A 179 -9.79 23.78 17.65
N ALA A 180 -10.33 22.88 16.84
CA ALA A 180 -11.73 22.48 16.93
C ALA A 180 -11.93 21.51 18.11
N THR A 181 -12.95 21.75 18.93
CA THR A 181 -13.17 21.00 20.18
C THR A 181 -14.48 20.21 20.19
N CYS A 182 -15.48 20.63 19.43
CA CYS A 182 -16.78 19.97 19.42
C CYS A 182 -17.57 20.32 18.14
N VAL A 183 -18.26 19.34 17.57
CA VAL A 183 -19.22 19.56 16.48
C VAL A 183 -20.59 19.91 17.06
N ILE A 184 -21.25 20.88 16.44
CA ILE A 184 -22.62 21.27 16.77
C ILE A 184 -23.53 20.71 15.67
N ALA A 185 -24.50 19.91 16.07
CA ALA A 185 -25.51 19.34 15.19
C ALA A 185 -26.90 19.74 15.64
N ASP A 186 -27.81 19.88 14.68
CA ASP A 186 -29.23 20.05 14.95
C ASP A 186 -29.79 18.79 15.63
N GLN A 187 -30.51 18.97 16.74
CA GLN A 187 -30.95 17.86 17.59
C GLN A 187 -32.03 16.98 16.92
N VAL A 188 -32.71 17.50 15.90
CA VAL A 188 -33.82 16.81 15.22
C VAL A 188 -33.34 16.09 13.97
N SER A 189 -32.57 16.77 13.13
CA SER A 189 -32.09 16.26 11.85
C SER A 189 -30.73 15.55 11.95
N GLY A 190 -29.96 15.77 13.03
CA GLY A 190 -28.60 15.25 13.19
C GLY A 190 -27.58 15.92 12.25
N VAL A 191 -27.98 16.94 11.48
CA VAL A 191 -27.13 17.63 10.52
C VAL A 191 -26.19 18.59 11.23
N ILE A 192 -24.93 18.61 10.81
CA ILE A 192 -23.92 19.55 11.32
C ILE A 192 -24.32 20.99 10.97
N THR A 193 -24.36 21.85 11.98
CA THR A 193 -24.68 23.27 11.86
C THR A 193 -23.53 24.18 12.28
N GLY A 194 -22.51 23.64 12.95
CA GLY A 194 -21.33 24.39 13.33
C GLY A 194 -20.24 23.56 13.98
N VAL A 195 -19.14 24.22 14.30
CA VAL A 195 -18.03 23.66 15.07
C VAL A 195 -17.56 24.68 16.09
N LYS A 196 -17.35 24.23 17.31
CA LYS A 196 -16.71 25.03 18.36
C LYS A 196 -15.20 24.95 18.18
N ILE A 197 -14.55 26.11 18.21
CA ILE A 197 -13.10 26.24 18.19
C ILE A 197 -12.64 26.97 19.45
N ILE A 198 -11.40 26.70 19.86
CA ILE A 198 -10.70 27.43 20.91
C ILE A 198 -9.42 28.02 20.33
N ASN A 199 -9.16 29.30 20.60
CA ASN A 199 -7.87 29.92 20.32
C ASN A 199 -6.87 29.48 21.40
N LEU A 200 -5.73 28.93 20.99
CA LEU A 200 -4.81 28.27 21.92
C LEU A 200 -3.97 29.26 22.75
N ASP A 201 -3.80 30.49 22.28
CA ASP A 201 -3.06 31.52 23.03
C ASP A 201 -3.93 32.19 24.09
N THR A 202 -5.15 32.56 23.70
CA THR A 202 -6.07 33.34 24.54
C THR A 202 -7.04 32.47 25.34
N GLN A 203 -7.14 31.17 25.01
CA GLN A 203 -8.12 30.23 25.57
C GLN A 203 -9.57 30.66 25.35
N THR A 204 -9.83 31.52 24.36
CA THR A 204 -11.17 32.00 24.02
C THR A 204 -11.87 31.02 23.08
N GLU A 205 -13.15 30.72 23.38
CA GLU A 205 -13.99 29.84 22.57
C GLU A 205 -14.87 30.63 21.60
N PHE A 206 -15.03 30.11 20.38
CA PHE A 206 -15.93 30.64 19.37
C PHE A 206 -16.68 29.51 18.68
N THR A 207 -17.87 29.81 18.18
CA THR A 207 -18.61 28.88 17.31
C THR A 207 -18.56 29.39 15.88
N LEU A 208 -18.10 28.53 14.98
CA LEU A 208 -18.15 28.78 13.55
C LEU A 208 -19.37 28.07 12.96
N PRO A 209 -20.36 28.79 12.41
CA PRO A 209 -21.48 28.16 11.72
C PRO A 209 -20.94 27.48 10.45
N CYS A 210 -21.24 26.21 10.23
CA CYS A 210 -20.82 25.48 9.05
C CYS A 210 -21.74 24.32 8.71
N THR A 211 -21.81 24.01 7.43
CA THR A 211 -22.54 22.88 6.88
C THR A 211 -21.61 21.76 6.41
N ASN A 212 -20.31 22.07 6.27
CA ASN A 212 -19.27 21.13 5.87
C ASN A 212 -18.08 21.26 6.82
N ILE A 213 -17.57 20.12 7.30
CA ILE A 213 -16.31 20.03 8.03
C ILE A 213 -15.38 19.12 7.22
N ILE A 214 -14.17 19.60 6.96
CA ILE A 214 -13.13 18.87 6.23
C ILE A 214 -11.94 18.68 7.17
N ILE A 215 -11.55 17.43 7.44
CA ILE A 215 -10.38 17.14 8.30
C ILE A 215 -9.19 16.78 7.43
N CYS A 216 -8.15 17.61 7.48
CA CYS A 216 -6.88 17.44 6.79
C CYS A 216 -5.69 17.74 7.71
N ALA A 217 -5.76 17.25 8.95
CA ALA A 217 -4.78 17.48 10.01
C ALA A 217 -3.53 16.58 9.93
N GLY A 218 -3.17 16.10 8.73
CA GLY A 218 -1.98 15.26 8.52
C GLY A 218 -1.95 14.02 9.46
N PRO A 219 -0.82 13.70 10.11
CA PRO A 219 -0.73 12.57 11.04
C PRO A 219 -1.56 12.75 12.33
N TRP A 220 -2.05 13.96 12.63
CA TRP A 220 -2.97 14.23 13.75
C TRP A 220 -4.44 13.93 13.42
N THR A 221 -4.76 13.54 12.18
CA THR A 221 -6.13 13.27 11.73
C THR A 221 -6.89 12.29 12.64
N PRO A 222 -6.32 11.15 13.08
CA PRO A 222 -7.01 10.25 14.01
C PRO A 222 -7.37 10.92 15.34
N GLN A 223 -6.45 11.69 15.92
CA GLN A 223 -6.69 12.39 17.18
C GLN A 223 -7.78 13.45 17.03
N VAL A 224 -7.69 14.30 15.99
CA VAL A 224 -8.68 15.34 15.73
C VAL A 224 -10.07 14.73 15.50
N TYR A 225 -10.15 13.62 14.79
CA TYR A 225 -11.42 12.92 14.57
C TYR A 225 -12.01 12.37 15.87
N HIS A 226 -11.22 11.66 16.69
CA HIS A 226 -11.69 11.09 17.95
C HIS A 226 -12.15 12.15 18.95
N GLU A 227 -11.48 13.31 19.00
CA GLU A 227 -11.88 14.41 19.86
C GLU A 227 -13.20 15.06 19.40
N LEU A 228 -13.42 15.18 18.09
CA LEU A 228 -14.65 15.77 17.54
C LEU A 228 -15.84 14.81 17.55
N PHE A 229 -15.59 13.52 17.40
CA PHE A 229 -16.61 12.47 17.32
C PHE A 229 -16.34 11.35 18.35
N PRO A 230 -16.37 11.64 19.65
CA PRO A 230 -16.00 10.67 20.70
C PRO A 230 -16.92 9.45 20.77
N SER A 231 -18.15 9.56 20.26
CA SER A 231 -19.11 8.45 20.17
C SER A 231 -18.93 7.59 18.92
N SER A 232 -18.11 8.01 17.95
CA SER A 232 -17.85 7.23 16.74
C SER A 232 -16.97 6.02 17.06
N ARG A 233 -17.33 4.86 16.50
CA ARG A 233 -16.53 3.62 16.58
C ARG A 233 -15.51 3.52 15.43
N LEU A 234 -15.50 4.50 14.54
CA LEU A 234 -14.59 4.52 13.39
C LEU A 234 -13.16 4.74 13.88
N SER A 235 -12.27 3.80 13.55
CA SER A 235 -10.83 3.96 13.69
C SER A 235 -10.25 4.42 12.36
N ILE A 236 -9.48 5.51 12.38
CA ILE A 236 -8.77 6.01 11.20
C ILE A 236 -7.39 5.33 11.15
N PRO A 237 -7.10 4.45 10.18
CA PRO A 237 -5.87 3.66 10.14
C PRO A 237 -4.72 4.47 9.54
N ILE A 238 -4.41 5.61 10.18
CA ILE A 238 -3.27 6.46 9.86
C ILE A 238 -2.30 6.41 11.02
N THR A 239 -1.05 6.11 10.70
CA THR A 239 0.06 6.14 11.64
C THR A 239 1.04 7.25 11.27
N PRO A 240 1.70 7.86 12.27
CA PRO A 240 2.76 8.82 12.03
C PRO A 240 4.06 8.11 11.63
N LEU A 241 4.80 8.66 10.67
CA LEU A 241 6.17 8.25 10.36
C LEU A 241 7.08 9.48 10.42
N ALA A 242 8.08 9.44 11.29
CA ALA A 242 9.07 10.51 11.42
C ALA A 242 10.13 10.39 10.33
N GLY A 243 10.50 11.51 9.71
CA GLY A 243 11.52 11.56 8.66
C GLY A 243 12.50 12.71 8.88
N TYR A 244 13.79 12.38 8.86
CA TYR A 244 14.89 13.33 8.93
C TYR A 244 15.20 13.93 7.55
N SER A 245 15.59 15.20 7.53
CA SER A 245 15.92 15.92 6.30
C SER A 245 16.99 16.98 6.51
N LEU A 246 17.75 17.25 5.44
CA LEU A 246 18.65 18.39 5.33
C LEU A 246 18.32 19.20 4.08
N VAL A 247 18.52 20.51 4.15
CA VAL A 247 18.71 21.37 2.99
C VAL A 247 20.13 21.87 3.01
N VAL A 248 20.86 21.68 1.91
CA VAL A 248 22.27 22.04 1.80
C VAL A 248 22.54 22.86 0.54
N ARG A 249 23.67 23.59 0.53
CA ARG A 249 24.29 24.11 -0.69
C ARG A 249 25.58 23.37 -0.97
N SER A 250 25.85 23.19 -2.25
CA SER A 250 27.09 22.59 -2.75
C SER A 250 27.84 23.62 -3.60
N PRO A 251 29.16 23.77 -3.44
CA PRO A 251 29.98 24.57 -4.36
C PRO A 251 29.89 24.12 -5.83
N ARG A 252 29.42 22.89 -6.08
CA ARG A 252 29.19 22.29 -7.40
C ARG A 252 27.75 22.47 -7.92
N HIS A 253 26.90 23.19 -7.20
CA HIS A 253 25.53 23.50 -7.60
C HIS A 253 25.19 24.96 -7.31
N THR A 254 25.58 25.85 -8.21
CA THR A 254 25.29 27.28 -8.11
C THR A 254 24.06 27.67 -8.94
N LEU A 255 23.56 28.88 -8.72
CA LEU A 255 22.53 29.49 -9.58
C LEU A 255 22.97 29.56 -11.06
N GLN A 256 24.27 29.65 -11.31
CA GLN A 256 24.80 29.64 -12.68
C GLN A 256 24.72 28.25 -13.28
N ASP A 257 25.04 27.20 -12.52
CA ASP A 257 24.91 25.81 -12.95
C ASP A 257 23.44 25.45 -13.22
N GLU A 258 22.53 25.85 -12.34
CA GLU A 258 21.09 25.69 -12.55
C GLU A 258 20.66 26.28 -13.89
N ARG A 259 21.02 27.53 -14.18
CA ARG A 259 20.58 28.23 -15.40
C ARG A 259 21.24 27.71 -16.66
N VAL A 260 22.56 27.48 -16.62
CA VAL A 260 23.36 27.20 -17.82
C VAL A 260 23.59 25.70 -18.00
N THR A 261 24.16 25.03 -17.00
CA THR A 261 24.52 23.62 -17.08
C THR A 261 23.28 22.72 -17.14
N TYR A 262 22.26 23.04 -16.33
CA TYR A 262 21.05 22.21 -16.21
C TYR A 262 19.82 22.81 -16.89
N ALA A 263 19.96 23.93 -17.61
CA ALA A 263 18.86 24.59 -18.33
C ALA A 263 17.59 24.78 -17.48
N SER A 264 17.76 25.14 -16.20
CA SER A 264 16.69 25.28 -15.18
C SER A 264 15.87 24.01 -14.94
N ARG A 265 16.46 22.82 -15.16
CA ARG A 265 15.86 21.52 -14.84
C ARG A 265 16.34 20.99 -13.50
N SER A 266 15.45 20.30 -12.79
CA SER A 266 15.78 19.61 -11.55
C SER A 266 16.25 18.17 -11.80
N HIS A 267 16.94 17.63 -10.80
CA HIS A 267 17.29 16.22 -10.71
C HIS A 267 16.75 15.68 -9.38
N ALA A 268 16.11 14.52 -9.45
CA ALA A 268 15.72 13.72 -8.30
C ALA A 268 16.53 12.42 -8.32
N VAL A 269 17.21 12.07 -7.24
CA VAL A 269 18.05 10.89 -7.15
C VAL A 269 17.54 10.01 -6.02
N PHE A 270 17.22 8.76 -6.36
CA PHE A 270 16.77 7.73 -5.43
C PHE A 270 17.84 6.66 -5.31
N THR A 271 18.31 6.38 -4.10
CA THR A 271 19.32 5.34 -3.89
C THR A 271 18.66 3.99 -3.58
N THR A 272 19.27 2.88 -4.00
CA THR A 272 18.85 1.52 -3.60
C THR A 272 19.94 0.90 -2.72
N HIS A 273 19.67 0.81 -1.41
CA HIS A 273 20.51 0.19 -0.38
C HIS A 273 22.02 0.45 -0.48
N PRO A 274 22.49 1.71 -0.39
CA PRO A 274 23.92 1.96 -0.17
C PRO A 274 24.34 1.39 1.18
N ASP A 275 25.16 0.32 1.17
CA ASP A 275 25.76 -0.29 2.37
C ASP A 275 26.46 0.76 3.26
N SER A 276 26.97 1.83 2.65
CA SER A 276 27.65 2.95 3.32
C SER A 276 26.73 3.85 4.16
N CYS A 277 25.42 3.86 3.90
CA CYS A 277 24.47 4.72 4.63
C CYS A 277 23.57 3.92 5.59
N GLY A 278 23.29 2.65 5.28
CA GLY A 278 22.38 1.81 6.08
C GLY A 278 20.90 2.23 6.01
N PHE A 279 20.54 3.05 5.02
CA PHE A 279 19.18 3.43 4.62
C PHE A 279 19.20 3.84 3.13
N CYS A 280 18.05 4.20 2.56
CA CYS A 280 17.93 4.63 1.17
C CYS A 280 17.73 6.15 1.07
N PRO A 281 18.80 6.97 1.03
CA PRO A 281 18.70 8.40 0.75
C PRO A 281 17.92 8.75 -0.52
N GLU A 282 17.18 9.85 -0.45
CA GLU A 282 16.56 10.51 -1.59
C GLU A 282 17.05 11.96 -1.65
N ILE A 283 17.47 12.42 -2.83
CA ILE A 283 18.11 13.72 -3.02
C ILE A 283 17.41 14.49 -4.14
N PHE A 284 17.13 15.77 -3.92
CA PHE A 284 16.38 16.59 -4.86
C PHE A 284 17.02 17.98 -4.99
N SER A 285 17.45 18.34 -6.20
CA SER A 285 17.90 19.72 -6.49
C SER A 285 16.69 20.64 -6.60
N ARG A 286 16.70 21.76 -5.89
CA ARG A 286 15.65 22.79 -5.88
C ARG A 286 16.19 24.10 -6.39
N GLN A 287 15.30 24.91 -6.95
CA GLN A 287 15.64 26.23 -7.44
C GLN A 287 16.28 27.06 -6.32
N GLY A 288 17.38 27.73 -6.63
CA GLY A 288 18.10 28.56 -5.65
C GLY A 288 19.50 28.03 -5.32
N GLY A 289 19.97 27.00 -6.02
CA GLY A 289 21.21 26.27 -5.72
C GLY A 289 21.09 25.39 -4.49
N GLU A 290 19.88 24.99 -4.11
CA GLU A 290 19.60 24.22 -2.91
C GLU A 290 19.45 22.74 -3.25
N ILE A 291 19.94 21.87 -2.36
CA ILE A 291 19.77 20.42 -2.49
C ILE A 291 19.12 19.91 -1.21
N TYR A 292 17.98 19.24 -1.35
CA TYR A 292 17.30 18.57 -0.25
C TYR A 292 17.73 17.11 -0.21
N ILE A 293 18.03 16.56 0.98
CA ILE A 293 18.28 15.14 1.19
C ILE A 293 17.45 14.62 2.37
N ALA A 294 16.84 13.45 2.21
CA ALA A 294 16.11 12.72 3.26
C ALA A 294 16.22 11.20 3.03
N GLY A 295 15.34 10.42 3.66
CA GLY A 295 15.27 8.96 3.51
C GLY A 295 15.55 8.20 4.80
N LEU A 296 16.08 8.87 5.82
CA LEU A 296 16.23 8.33 7.17
C LEU A 296 14.91 8.53 7.92
N ASN A 297 14.25 7.44 8.29
CA ASN A 297 12.95 7.45 8.97
C ASN A 297 13.03 6.70 10.31
N ASP A 298 12.14 7.07 11.23
CA ASP A 298 11.97 6.40 12.52
C ASP A 298 10.49 6.20 12.84
N THR A 299 10.12 4.97 13.22
CA THR A 299 8.76 4.56 13.59
C THR A 299 8.49 4.65 15.09
N HIS A 300 9.51 4.89 15.92
CA HIS A 300 9.43 4.86 17.38
C HIS A 300 9.29 6.26 18.00
N ILE A 301 9.60 7.32 17.25
CA ILE A 301 9.42 8.69 17.76
C ILE A 301 7.92 8.98 17.89
N PRO A 302 7.42 9.31 19.09
CA PRO A 302 6.02 9.62 19.29
C PRO A 302 5.63 10.92 18.57
N LEU A 303 4.41 10.96 18.01
CA LEU A 303 3.86 12.17 17.41
C LEU A 303 3.68 13.25 18.51
N PRO A 304 4.29 14.44 18.40
CA PRO A 304 4.12 15.50 19.37
C PRO A 304 2.70 16.08 19.33
N ALA A 305 2.28 16.76 20.40
CA ALA A 305 0.97 17.40 20.46
C ALA A 305 0.82 18.56 19.46
N GLN A 306 1.91 19.31 19.23
CA GLN A 306 2.00 20.38 18.24
C GLN A 306 3.09 20.09 17.22
N ALA A 307 2.88 20.48 15.98
CA ALA A 307 3.80 20.16 14.89
C ALA A 307 5.18 20.81 15.06
N GLU A 308 5.23 22.04 15.56
CA GLU A 308 6.46 22.80 15.84
C GLU A 308 7.38 22.14 16.86
N ASP A 309 6.85 21.28 17.74
CA ASP A 309 7.64 20.54 18.72
C ASP A 309 8.48 19.42 18.10
N SER A 310 8.27 19.10 16.82
CA SER A 310 9.06 18.07 16.11
C SER A 310 10.56 18.38 16.15
N CYS A 311 10.96 19.67 16.17
CA CYS A 311 12.37 20.05 16.25
C CYS A 311 13.03 19.66 17.58
N LYS A 312 12.25 19.54 18.66
CA LYS A 312 12.72 19.12 19.99
C LYS A 312 12.97 17.62 20.07
N LEU A 313 12.45 16.85 19.11
CA LEU A 313 12.56 15.40 19.03
C LEU A 313 13.72 14.92 18.13
N ILE A 314 14.53 15.84 17.61
CA ILE A 314 15.68 15.51 16.75
C ILE A 314 16.73 14.75 17.58
N ASP A 315 16.96 13.48 17.24
CA ASP A 315 18.14 12.76 17.71
C ASP A 315 19.38 13.24 16.95
N GLN A 316 20.35 13.77 17.69
CA GLN A 316 21.59 14.29 17.12
C GLN A 316 22.43 13.20 16.48
N ASN A 317 22.39 11.96 16.96
CA ASN A 317 23.14 10.85 16.36
C ASN A 317 22.59 10.49 14.98
N GLU A 318 21.27 10.42 14.84
CA GLU A 318 20.62 10.15 13.54
C GLU A 318 20.77 11.35 12.59
N MET A 319 20.74 12.59 13.10
CA MET A 319 21.05 13.76 12.30
C MET A 319 22.50 13.75 11.77
N GLU A 320 23.47 13.41 12.61
CA GLU A 320 24.87 13.25 12.18
C GLU A 320 25.05 12.11 11.18
N ARG A 321 24.26 11.04 11.31
CA ARG A 321 24.22 9.94 10.32
C ARG A 321 23.70 10.44 8.97
N LEU A 322 22.66 11.27 8.94
CA LEU A 322 22.17 11.89 7.70
C LEU A 322 23.20 12.86 7.09
N LYS A 323 23.89 13.67 7.91
CA LYS A 323 24.98 14.55 7.44
C LYS A 323 26.13 13.75 6.82
N LYS A 324 26.54 12.64 7.43
CA LYS A 324 27.54 11.72 6.86
C LYS A 324 27.10 11.16 5.51
N ALA A 325 25.84 10.76 5.38
CA ALA A 325 25.29 10.31 4.10
C ALA A 325 25.31 11.44 3.05
N ALA A 326 24.97 12.68 3.42
CA ALA A 326 25.04 13.83 2.53
C ALA A 326 26.46 14.08 2.02
N VAL A 327 27.46 14.06 2.91
CA VAL A 327 28.88 14.21 2.53
C VAL A 327 29.33 13.06 1.64
N HIS A 328 28.96 11.82 1.94
CA HIS A 328 29.30 10.65 1.13
C HIS A 328 28.75 10.73 -0.30
N LEU A 329 27.53 11.27 -0.46
CA LEU A 329 26.87 11.34 -1.76
C LEU A 329 27.17 12.62 -2.55
N MET A 330 27.53 13.72 -1.89
CA MET A 330 27.63 15.04 -2.54
C MET A 330 28.89 15.84 -2.20
N GLY A 331 29.72 15.40 -1.25
CA GLY A 331 30.95 16.10 -0.84
C GLY A 331 32.07 16.01 -1.89
N ALA A 332 33.04 16.92 -1.82
CA ALA A 332 34.15 16.95 -2.75
C ALA A 332 35.05 15.69 -2.63
N LEU A 333 35.46 15.17 -3.79
CA LEU A 333 36.51 14.16 -3.88
C LEU A 333 37.88 14.75 -3.49
N ALA A 334 38.77 13.92 -2.96
CA ALA A 334 40.16 14.32 -2.76
C ALA A 334 40.83 14.66 -4.11
N GLU A 335 41.75 15.63 -4.11
CA GLU A 335 42.40 16.14 -5.33
C GLU A 335 43.01 15.00 -6.17
N GLY A 336 42.71 15.00 -7.47
CA GLY A 336 43.19 13.99 -8.43
C GLY A 336 42.26 12.78 -8.64
N ASN A 337 41.20 12.61 -7.83
CA ASN A 337 40.25 11.51 -7.99
C ASN A 337 39.03 11.91 -8.86
N VAL A 338 38.64 11.01 -9.77
CA VAL A 338 37.46 11.18 -10.66
C VAL A 338 36.21 10.48 -10.10
N GLU A 339 36.41 9.48 -9.23
CA GLU A 339 35.36 8.71 -8.54
C GLU A 339 35.78 8.42 -7.09
N LEU A 340 34.82 8.06 -6.23
CA LEU A 340 35.07 7.77 -4.82
C LEU A 340 36.02 6.56 -4.64
N PRO A 341 37.21 6.72 -4.05
CA PRO A 341 38.11 5.61 -3.73
C PRO A 341 37.56 4.76 -2.57
N ASP A 342 37.84 3.46 -2.57
CA ASP A 342 37.43 2.56 -1.48
C ASP A 342 38.06 3.01 -0.15
N GLY A 343 37.23 3.29 0.86
CA GLY A 343 37.67 3.58 2.23
C GLY A 343 38.08 5.03 2.53
N ILE A 344 37.98 5.96 1.57
CA ILE A 344 38.27 7.39 1.77
C ILE A 344 36.96 8.18 1.78
N ALA A 345 36.70 8.93 2.86
CA ALA A 345 35.54 9.80 2.95
C ALA A 345 35.71 11.05 2.08
N ASN A 346 34.61 11.53 1.48
CA ASN A 346 34.59 12.84 0.82
C ASN A 346 34.93 13.96 1.81
N LYS A 347 35.56 15.01 1.30
CA LYS A 347 35.73 16.25 2.05
C LYS A 347 34.36 16.90 2.22
N ASN A 348 34.00 17.21 3.47
CA ASN A 348 32.81 17.99 3.74
C ASN A 348 33.05 19.46 3.34
N ASP A 349 32.37 19.88 2.29
CA ASP A 349 32.31 21.26 1.82
C ASP A 349 30.88 21.71 1.55
N LEU A 350 29.91 21.01 2.14
CA LEU A 350 28.48 21.34 2.04
C LEU A 350 28.11 22.35 3.13
N GLU A 351 27.38 23.39 2.75
CA GLU A 351 26.78 24.34 3.68
C GLU A 351 25.40 23.82 4.08
N ILE A 352 25.18 23.54 5.36
CA ILE A 352 23.86 23.13 5.87
C ILE A 352 23.00 24.38 6.08
N LEU A 353 21.91 24.50 5.34
CA LEU A 353 20.94 25.59 5.48
C LEU A 353 19.84 25.27 6.48
N ARG A 354 19.43 23.99 6.57
CA ARG A 354 18.35 23.57 7.45
C ARG A 354 18.49 22.10 7.85
N GLU A 355 18.29 21.84 9.13
CA GLU A 355 18.03 20.52 9.69
C GLU A 355 16.53 20.39 9.96
N GLY A 356 15.96 19.21 9.71
CA GLY A 356 14.52 19.02 9.91
C GLY A 356 14.16 17.60 10.32
N LEU A 357 13.19 17.52 11.21
CA LEU A 357 12.43 16.31 11.53
C LEU A 357 10.95 16.67 11.40
N CYS A 358 10.19 15.87 10.65
CA CYS A 358 8.76 16.05 10.56
C CYS A 358 8.04 14.72 10.44
N PHE A 359 6.73 14.74 10.71
CA PHE A 359 5.88 13.56 10.65
C PHE A 359 5.01 13.62 9.41
N ARG A 360 4.93 12.49 8.71
CA ARG A 360 3.98 12.27 7.62
C ARG A 360 2.94 11.23 8.00
N PRO A 361 1.70 11.36 7.52
CA PRO A 361 0.70 10.31 7.66
C PRO A 361 1.04 9.13 6.75
N VAL A 362 0.91 7.91 7.28
CA VAL A 362 1.06 6.66 6.53
C VAL A 362 -0.19 5.81 6.74
N SER A 363 -0.73 5.27 5.66
CA SER A 363 -1.80 4.27 5.68
C SER A 363 -1.23 2.89 5.41
N ALA A 364 -1.95 1.83 5.77
CA ALA A 364 -1.51 0.44 5.59
C ALA A 364 -1.14 0.06 4.15
N HIS A 365 -1.65 0.80 3.16
CA HIS A 365 -1.40 0.59 1.75
C HIS A 365 -0.84 1.85 1.07
N GLY A 366 -0.28 2.81 1.81
CA GLY A 366 0.28 4.09 1.32
C GLY A 366 -0.59 4.97 0.41
N VAL A 367 -1.87 4.61 0.20
CA VAL A 367 -2.88 5.38 -0.54
C VAL A 367 -3.54 6.45 0.34
N PRO A 368 -3.94 7.61 -0.23
CA PRO A 368 -4.74 8.61 0.47
C PRO A 368 -6.21 8.16 0.64
N PHE A 369 -6.85 8.59 1.71
CA PHE A 369 -8.29 8.55 1.93
C PHE A 369 -8.91 9.91 1.59
N VAL A 370 -9.72 9.96 0.53
CA VAL A 370 -10.49 11.13 0.09
C VAL A 370 -11.95 10.71 -0.04
N THR A 371 -12.78 11.05 0.95
CA THR A 371 -14.20 10.70 0.91
C THR A 371 -15.04 11.60 1.82
N ARG A 372 -16.33 11.71 1.49
CA ARG A 372 -17.35 12.26 2.38
C ARG A 372 -17.60 11.25 3.49
N VAL A 373 -17.65 11.71 4.74
CA VAL A 373 -17.92 10.84 5.87
C VAL A 373 -19.42 10.56 5.94
N ASP A 374 -19.83 9.42 5.38
CA ASP A 374 -20.73 8.51 6.07
C ASP A 374 -19.84 7.35 6.55
N ASP A 375 -19.65 7.26 7.85
CA ASP A 375 -18.85 6.28 8.61
C ASP A 375 -17.44 5.84 8.13
N HIS A 376 -16.79 6.35 7.07
CA HIS A 376 -15.45 5.85 6.67
C HIS A 376 -14.44 6.85 6.02
N LEU A 377 -13.45 7.32 6.82
CA LEU A 377 -11.99 7.60 6.56
C LEU A 377 -11.46 8.89 5.84
N LEU A 378 -10.31 9.44 6.30
CA LEU A 378 -9.62 10.69 5.83
C LEU A 378 -8.07 10.60 5.92
N GLY A 379 -7.29 11.11 4.93
CA GLY A 379 -5.83 11.40 5.02
C GLY A 379 -4.98 11.14 3.76
N HIS A 380 -3.68 11.51 3.72
CA HIS A 380 -2.78 11.31 2.57
C HIS A 380 -1.54 10.48 2.93
N GLY A 381 -1.08 9.61 2.02
CA GLY A 381 0.20 8.90 2.15
C GLY A 381 1.45 9.75 1.78
N PRO A 382 2.58 9.14 1.35
CA PRO A 382 3.85 9.86 1.08
C PRO A 382 3.77 10.87 -0.06
N TRP A 383 2.72 10.79 -0.88
CA TRP A 383 2.51 11.58 -2.07
C TRP A 383 1.73 12.87 -1.82
N GLY A 384 1.58 13.30 -0.57
CA GLY A 384 0.76 14.46 -0.19
C GLY A 384 1.04 15.72 -0.99
N ILE A 385 2.31 16.07 -1.27
CA ILE A 385 2.64 17.22 -2.13
C ILE A 385 2.22 16.98 -3.58
N SER A 386 2.57 15.80 -4.13
CA SER A 386 2.27 15.45 -5.53
C SER A 386 0.78 15.38 -5.82
N LEU A 387 -0.04 14.89 -4.88
CA LEU A 387 -1.49 14.72 -5.03
C LEU A 387 -2.32 15.91 -4.54
N SER A 388 -1.71 16.88 -3.84
CA SER A 388 -2.42 17.96 -3.14
C SER A 388 -3.36 18.79 -4.00
N LEU A 389 -2.96 19.16 -5.22
CA LEU A 389 -3.77 20.02 -6.10
C LEU A 389 -4.95 19.26 -6.69
N GLY A 390 -4.72 18.01 -7.13
CA GLY A 390 -5.80 17.14 -7.60
C GLY A 390 -6.84 16.89 -6.51
N THR A 391 -6.40 16.57 -5.28
CA THR A 391 -7.33 16.34 -4.17
C THR A 391 -8.06 17.61 -3.74
N GLY A 392 -7.37 18.76 -3.72
CA GLY A 392 -8.01 20.04 -3.42
C GLY A 392 -9.14 20.36 -4.40
N LYS A 393 -8.91 20.16 -5.70
CA LYS A 393 -9.91 20.38 -6.74
C LYS A 393 -11.09 19.40 -6.63
N VAL A 394 -10.81 18.12 -6.47
CA VAL A 394 -11.85 17.07 -6.32
C VAL A 394 -12.73 17.34 -5.09
N ILE A 395 -12.14 17.67 -3.94
CA ILE A 395 -12.92 17.98 -2.74
C ILE A 395 -13.74 19.26 -2.93
N ALA A 396 -13.18 20.29 -3.59
CA ALA A 396 -13.94 21.51 -3.88
C ALA A 396 -15.18 21.22 -4.74
N GLN A 397 -15.03 20.41 -5.80
CA GLN A 397 -16.14 19.96 -6.64
C GLN A 397 -17.18 19.17 -5.84
N MET A 398 -16.75 18.29 -4.94
CA MET A 398 -17.65 17.54 -4.05
C MET A 398 -18.45 18.44 -3.12
N VAL A 399 -17.83 19.46 -2.54
CA VAL A 399 -18.50 20.45 -1.67
C VAL A 399 -19.47 21.30 -2.47
N GLU A 400 -19.13 21.68 -3.70
CA GLU A 400 -20.01 22.45 -4.60
C GLU A 400 -21.16 21.60 -5.19
N GLY A 401 -21.16 20.29 -4.99
CA GLY A 401 -22.16 19.38 -5.54
C GLY A 401 -22.01 19.12 -7.04
N VAL A 402 -20.83 19.40 -7.60
CA VAL A 402 -20.49 19.15 -9.01
C VAL A 402 -19.87 17.75 -9.15
N GLU A 403 -20.07 17.11 -10.29
CA GLU A 403 -19.42 15.83 -10.59
C GLU A 403 -17.89 16.02 -10.61
N PRO A 404 -17.12 15.27 -9.80
CA PRO A 404 -15.67 15.46 -9.76
C PRO A 404 -15.00 15.07 -11.07
N ASP A 405 -13.92 15.76 -11.42
CA ASP A 405 -13.12 15.50 -12.64
C ASP A 405 -12.51 14.09 -12.70
N VAL A 406 -12.49 13.38 -11.56
CA VAL A 406 -11.92 12.03 -11.43
C VAL A 406 -12.89 11.13 -10.68
N ASP A 407 -13.08 9.90 -11.16
CA ASP A 407 -14.00 8.90 -10.60
C ASP A 407 -13.67 8.55 -9.12
N ARG A 408 -14.70 8.26 -8.33
CA ARG A 408 -14.69 8.10 -6.86
C ARG A 408 -14.24 6.71 -6.39
N SER A 409 -13.73 5.89 -7.30
CA SER A 409 -13.52 4.45 -7.15
C SER A 409 -12.15 4.05 -6.56
N PHE A 410 -11.39 4.99 -5.99
CA PHE A 410 -10.13 4.73 -5.25
C PHE A 410 -10.32 3.96 -3.91
N ARG A 411 -11.33 3.09 -3.79
CA ARG A 411 -11.72 2.39 -2.56
C ARG A 411 -11.12 0.98 -2.53
N LEU A 412 -10.48 0.62 -1.43
CA LEU A 412 -10.40 -0.78 -1.01
C LEU A 412 -11.66 -1.12 -0.19
N PRO A 413 -12.23 -2.33 -0.33
CA PRO A 413 -13.42 -2.74 0.41
C PRO A 413 -13.08 -3.08 1.86
N ILE A 414 -13.73 -2.41 2.82
CA ILE A 414 -13.90 -2.91 4.18
C ILE A 414 -15.32 -3.47 4.25
N VAL A 415 -15.45 -4.76 4.59
CA VAL A 415 -16.71 -5.50 4.65
C VAL A 415 -17.60 -4.96 5.78
N PRO A 416 -18.81 -4.44 5.51
CA PRO A 416 -19.80 -4.20 6.55
C PRO A 416 -20.58 -5.50 6.80
N ARG A 417 -20.67 -5.93 8.07
CA ARG A 417 -21.65 -6.93 8.48
C ARG A 417 -23.03 -6.26 8.54
N ASN A 418 -23.93 -6.74 7.69
CA ASN A 418 -25.38 -6.62 7.75
C ASN A 418 -25.99 -5.21 7.72
N SER A 419 -26.60 -4.84 6.60
CA SER A 419 -27.97 -4.34 6.61
C SER A 419 -28.60 -4.44 5.21
N SER A 420 -29.88 -4.77 5.21
CA SER A 420 -30.72 -5.07 4.06
C SER A 420 -31.30 -3.80 3.45
N ASP A 421 -30.88 -3.44 2.24
CA ASP A 421 -31.80 -2.92 1.23
C ASP A 421 -31.17 -3.01 -0.17
N SER A 422 -31.80 -3.79 -1.05
CA SER A 422 -31.24 -4.23 -2.34
C SER A 422 -32.24 -4.03 -3.47
N GLY A 423 -31.76 -3.46 -4.58
CA GLY A 423 -32.54 -3.42 -5.82
C GLY A 423 -31.75 -3.02 -7.05
N SER A 424 -30.97 -1.94 -6.98
CA SER A 424 -30.25 -1.39 -8.16
C SER A 424 -28.74 -1.73 -8.19
N PHE A 425 -28.11 -1.85 -7.02
CA PHE A 425 -26.67 -2.09 -6.85
C PHE A 425 -26.17 -3.48 -7.35
N TYR A 426 -27.01 -4.51 -7.28
CA TYR A 426 -26.61 -5.89 -7.58
C TYR A 426 -26.27 -6.13 -9.06
N SER A 427 -26.85 -5.36 -9.98
CA SER A 427 -26.63 -5.56 -11.42
C SER A 427 -25.23 -5.13 -11.88
N GLN A 428 -24.70 -4.03 -11.35
CA GLN A 428 -23.37 -3.52 -11.67
C GLN A 428 -22.26 -4.21 -10.87
N LEU A 429 -22.56 -4.66 -9.64
CA LEU A 429 -21.65 -5.49 -8.83
C LEU A 429 -21.34 -6.82 -9.52
N ILE A 430 -22.31 -7.44 -10.19
CA ILE A 430 -22.10 -8.70 -10.94
C ILE A 430 -21.17 -8.46 -12.14
N ILE A 431 -21.25 -7.31 -12.80
CA ILE A 431 -20.40 -7.00 -13.98
C ILE A 431 -18.94 -6.78 -13.54
N MET A 432 -18.71 -6.01 -12.48
CA MET A 432 -17.37 -5.75 -11.92
C MET A 432 -16.79 -6.96 -11.19
N ALA A 433 -17.60 -7.73 -10.45
CA ALA A 433 -17.17 -8.99 -9.85
C ALA A 433 -16.84 -10.04 -10.93
N ASN A 434 -17.59 -10.09 -12.04
CA ASN A 434 -17.24 -10.95 -13.17
C ASN A 434 -15.97 -10.49 -13.88
N TYR A 435 -15.71 -9.18 -13.96
CA TYR A 435 -14.47 -8.64 -14.55
C TYR A 435 -13.25 -8.87 -13.64
N LEU A 436 -13.35 -8.61 -12.34
CA LEU A 436 -12.28 -8.89 -11.38
C LEU A 436 -12.07 -10.39 -11.17
N ALA A 437 -13.12 -11.21 -11.15
CA ALA A 437 -13.02 -12.67 -11.14
C ALA A 437 -12.47 -13.22 -12.48
N SER A 438 -12.64 -12.50 -13.59
CA SER A 438 -11.99 -12.86 -14.86
C SER A 438 -10.48 -12.58 -14.87
N ILE A 439 -9.97 -11.78 -13.94
CA ILE A 439 -8.55 -11.39 -13.86
C ILE A 439 -7.88 -12.12 -12.69
N PHE A 440 -8.41 -12.00 -11.48
CA PHE A 440 -7.84 -12.56 -10.26
C PHE A 440 -7.84 -14.10 -10.27
N GLY A 441 -6.67 -14.71 -10.09
CA GLY A 441 -6.50 -16.17 -10.19
C GLY A 441 -6.42 -16.72 -11.62
N THR A 442 -6.46 -15.87 -12.64
CA THR A 442 -6.26 -16.26 -14.05
C THR A 442 -4.87 -15.88 -14.54
N GLU A 443 -4.47 -16.33 -15.74
CA GLU A 443 -3.18 -15.94 -16.33
C GLU A 443 -3.08 -14.43 -16.67
N GLN A 444 -4.19 -13.69 -16.57
CA GLN A 444 -4.24 -12.24 -16.80
C GLN A 444 -3.82 -11.43 -15.57
N ASP A 445 -3.81 -12.03 -14.36
CA ASP A 445 -3.16 -11.47 -13.18
C ASP A 445 -1.64 -11.56 -13.36
N LYS A 446 -1.02 -10.40 -13.63
CA LYS A 446 0.43 -10.29 -13.85
C LYS A 446 1.23 -10.21 -12.55
N VAL A 447 0.54 -10.06 -11.40
CA VAL A 447 1.16 -9.83 -10.09
C VAL A 447 1.17 -11.13 -9.28
N ASN A 448 0.04 -11.80 -9.16
CA ASN A 448 -0.06 -13.06 -8.41
C ASN A 448 0.21 -14.26 -9.32
N CYS A 449 0.85 -15.28 -8.75
CA CYS A 449 1.07 -16.52 -9.46
C CYS A 449 -0.26 -17.26 -9.62
N SER A 450 -0.80 -17.28 -10.84
CA SER A 450 -2.03 -18.01 -11.17
C SER A 450 -1.95 -19.49 -10.77
N PHE A 451 -0.79 -20.13 -10.92
CA PHE A 451 -0.60 -21.52 -10.50
C PHE A 451 -0.61 -21.69 -8.99
N TYR A 452 0.08 -20.83 -8.23
CA TYR A 452 0.03 -20.93 -6.77
C TYR A 452 -1.39 -20.66 -6.24
N TYR A 453 -2.10 -19.69 -6.81
CA TYR A 453 -3.46 -19.38 -6.39
C TYR A 453 -4.43 -20.54 -6.66
N LYS A 454 -4.36 -21.15 -7.85
CA LYS A 454 -5.25 -22.24 -8.24
C LYS A 454 -4.90 -23.59 -7.65
N ILE A 455 -3.61 -23.85 -7.47
CA ILE A 455 -3.08 -25.19 -7.16
C ILE A 455 -2.54 -25.26 -5.73
N GLY A 456 -2.27 -24.13 -5.08
CA GLY A 456 -1.58 -24.06 -3.80
C GLY A 456 -0.07 -24.34 -3.91
N ALA A 457 0.43 -24.62 -5.11
CA ALA A 457 1.82 -24.96 -5.39
C ALA A 457 2.26 -24.42 -6.76
N CYS A 458 3.56 -24.15 -6.90
CA CYS A 458 4.15 -23.64 -8.13
C CYS A 458 5.49 -24.31 -8.41
N ARG A 459 5.76 -24.68 -9.66
CA ARG A 459 7.05 -25.28 -10.09
C ARG A 459 8.28 -24.45 -9.79
N HIS A 460 8.13 -23.13 -9.65
CA HIS A 460 9.25 -22.24 -9.32
C HIS A 460 9.42 -22.06 -7.80
N GLY A 461 8.47 -22.53 -6.98
CA GLY A 461 8.49 -22.37 -5.52
C GLY A 461 8.73 -20.91 -5.12
N ASP A 462 9.61 -20.69 -4.14
CA ASP A 462 10.00 -19.36 -3.68
C ASP A 462 10.78 -18.54 -4.73
N ARG A 463 11.21 -19.16 -5.83
CA ARG A 463 11.89 -18.50 -6.96
C ARG A 463 10.92 -18.03 -8.05
N CYS A 464 9.61 -18.10 -7.81
CA CYS A 464 8.62 -17.62 -8.75
C CYS A 464 8.71 -16.11 -8.92
N SER A 465 8.70 -15.63 -10.18
CA SER A 465 8.68 -14.19 -10.49
C SER A 465 7.35 -13.50 -10.18
N ARG A 466 6.31 -14.26 -9.81
CA ARG A 466 4.97 -13.78 -9.43
C ARG A 466 4.70 -14.12 -7.97
N LYS A 467 3.91 -13.31 -7.28
CA LYS A 467 3.69 -13.41 -5.83
C LYS A 467 2.91 -14.66 -5.44
N HIS A 468 3.37 -15.35 -4.40
CA HIS A 468 2.64 -16.40 -3.70
C HIS A 468 2.07 -15.83 -2.40
N VAL A 469 0.79 -15.48 -2.40
CA VAL A 469 0.12 -14.91 -1.22
C VAL A 469 -0.43 -16.06 -0.37
N LYS A 470 0.21 -16.35 0.75
CA LYS A 470 -0.30 -17.32 1.72
C LYS A 470 -1.56 -16.77 2.39
N PRO A 471 -2.68 -17.50 2.38
CA PRO A 471 -3.89 -17.03 3.02
C PRO A 471 -3.74 -17.02 4.55
N SER A 472 -4.24 -15.98 5.22
CA SER A 472 -4.34 -15.92 6.68
C SER A 472 -5.57 -16.65 7.23
N TYR A 473 -6.49 -17.05 6.34
CA TYR A 473 -7.66 -17.89 6.62
C TYR A 473 -8.00 -18.67 5.34
N SER A 474 -8.31 -19.96 5.47
CA SER A 474 -8.73 -20.80 4.35
C SER A 474 -9.52 -21.99 4.84
N GLN A 475 -10.41 -22.52 4.00
CA GLN A 475 -11.07 -23.81 4.21
C GLN A 475 -10.13 -24.99 3.89
N THR A 476 -9.03 -24.76 3.18
CA THR A 476 -8.14 -25.80 2.67
C THR A 476 -6.76 -25.73 3.33
N ILE A 477 -6.25 -26.87 3.76
CA ILE A 477 -4.85 -27.04 4.17
C ILE A 477 -4.06 -27.83 3.13
N LEU A 478 -2.75 -27.60 3.08
CA LEU A 478 -1.77 -28.32 2.28
C LEU A 478 -0.70 -28.91 3.20
N MET A 479 -0.42 -30.20 3.02
CA MET A 479 0.71 -30.90 3.61
C MET A 479 1.68 -31.33 2.49
N PRO A 480 2.74 -30.54 2.23
CA PRO A 480 3.66 -30.81 1.13
C PRO A 480 4.40 -32.13 1.31
N ASN A 481 4.49 -32.94 0.24
CA ASN A 481 5.26 -34.18 0.20
C ASN A 481 4.96 -35.18 1.35
N MET A 482 3.73 -35.15 1.87
CA MET A 482 3.32 -36.02 2.98
C MET A 482 3.19 -37.48 2.53
N TYR A 483 2.60 -37.72 1.35
CA TYR A 483 2.51 -39.06 0.78
C TYR A 483 3.82 -39.45 0.08
N GLN A 484 4.46 -40.53 0.51
CA GLN A 484 5.61 -41.10 -0.19
C GLN A 484 5.12 -42.24 -1.08
N ASN A 485 4.97 -41.97 -2.37
CA ASN A 485 4.50 -42.98 -3.32
C ASN A 485 5.60 -44.03 -3.59
N PRO A 486 5.42 -45.30 -3.21
CA PRO A 486 6.44 -46.34 -3.42
C PRO A 486 6.70 -46.64 -4.90
N ALA A 487 5.83 -46.21 -5.83
CA ALA A 487 6.06 -46.37 -7.26
C ALA A 487 7.23 -45.53 -7.78
N TYR A 488 7.62 -44.47 -7.06
CA TYR A 488 8.77 -43.62 -7.41
C TYR A 488 10.05 -43.98 -6.64
N ASP A 489 10.00 -44.96 -5.73
CA ASP A 489 11.19 -45.45 -5.02
C ASP A 489 11.89 -46.54 -5.86
N PRO A 490 13.16 -46.34 -6.30
CA PRO A 490 13.92 -47.33 -7.05
C PRO A 490 14.11 -48.67 -6.33
N LYS A 491 13.96 -48.71 -5.01
CA LYS A 491 14.10 -49.93 -4.18
C LYS A 491 12.79 -50.71 -4.05
N SER A 492 11.67 -50.12 -4.45
CA SER A 492 10.35 -50.74 -4.34
C SER A 492 10.20 -51.88 -5.35
N LYS A 493 9.67 -53.02 -4.87
CA LYS A 493 9.32 -54.19 -5.69
C LYS A 493 7.83 -54.50 -5.65
N MET A 494 7.02 -53.53 -5.23
CA MET A 494 5.58 -53.71 -5.04
C MET A 494 4.86 -53.86 -6.39
N ASN A 495 3.93 -54.79 -6.46
CA ASN A 495 3.04 -54.94 -7.62
C ASN A 495 1.89 -53.91 -7.57
N PRO A 496 1.11 -53.71 -8.65
CA PRO A 496 0.03 -52.72 -8.69
C PRO A 496 -1.01 -52.85 -7.57
N SER A 497 -1.36 -54.09 -7.17
CA SER A 497 -2.31 -54.33 -6.08
C SER A 497 -1.72 -53.94 -4.71
N GLN A 498 -0.44 -54.22 -4.48
CA GLN A 498 0.26 -53.78 -3.27
C GLN A 498 0.42 -52.25 -3.20
N LEU A 499 0.65 -51.60 -4.34
CA LEU A 499 0.70 -50.14 -4.43
C LEU A 499 -0.66 -49.51 -4.12
N GLN A 500 -1.76 -50.09 -4.62
CA GLN A 500 -3.10 -49.64 -4.28
C GLN A 500 -3.39 -49.82 -2.79
N ASN A 501 -3.10 -50.99 -2.21
CA ASN A 501 -3.32 -51.24 -0.78
C ASN A 501 -2.51 -50.30 0.10
N HIS A 502 -1.25 -49.99 -0.28
CA HIS A 502 -0.43 -49.00 0.42
C HIS A 502 -1.06 -47.59 0.36
N PHE A 503 -1.61 -47.21 -0.80
CA PHE A 503 -2.29 -45.93 -0.95
C PHE A 503 -3.60 -45.86 -0.16
N ASP A 504 -4.42 -46.90 -0.23
CA ASP A 504 -5.69 -46.99 0.49
C ASP A 504 -5.48 -46.87 2.00
N ALA A 505 -4.48 -47.57 2.56
CA ALA A 505 -4.13 -47.46 3.97
C ALA A 505 -3.69 -46.04 4.36
N PHE A 506 -2.90 -45.37 3.52
CA PHE A 506 -2.51 -43.98 3.75
C PHE A 506 -3.72 -43.03 3.68
N TYR A 507 -4.57 -43.20 2.67
CA TYR A 507 -5.73 -42.35 2.43
C TYR A 507 -6.74 -42.47 3.58
N GLU A 508 -7.00 -43.69 4.04
CA GLU A 508 -7.87 -43.97 5.20
C GLU A 508 -7.35 -43.29 6.47
N ASP A 509 -6.06 -43.42 6.76
CA ASP A 509 -5.43 -42.85 7.95
C ASP A 509 -5.54 -41.33 7.96
N VAL A 510 -5.21 -40.67 6.84
CA VAL A 510 -5.34 -39.22 6.71
C VAL A 510 -6.80 -38.77 6.77
N TRP A 511 -7.72 -39.47 6.08
CA TRP A 511 -9.14 -39.13 6.09
C TRP A 511 -9.71 -39.17 7.52
N CYS A 512 -9.46 -40.26 8.23
CA CYS A 512 -9.93 -40.45 9.60
C CYS A 512 -9.33 -39.43 10.56
N GLU A 513 -8.06 -39.06 10.36
CA GLU A 513 -7.40 -38.02 11.14
C GLU A 513 -8.02 -36.65 10.88
N MET A 514 -8.26 -36.28 9.62
CA MET A 514 -8.85 -34.98 9.27
C MET A 514 -10.26 -34.81 9.86
N CYS A 515 -11.07 -35.86 9.85
CA CYS A 515 -12.41 -35.86 10.45
C CYS A 515 -12.44 -35.55 11.96
N LYS A 516 -11.31 -35.62 12.67
CA LYS A 516 -11.24 -35.23 14.09
C LYS A 516 -11.28 -33.71 14.29
N TYR A 517 -10.85 -32.94 13.29
CA TYR A 517 -10.79 -31.48 13.36
C TYR A 517 -12.09 -30.81 12.90
N GLY A 518 -12.76 -31.37 11.90
CA GLY A 518 -13.97 -30.77 11.34
C GLY A 518 -14.68 -31.63 10.31
N GLU A 519 -15.73 -31.06 9.72
CA GLU A 519 -16.44 -31.69 8.60
C GLU A 519 -15.56 -31.59 7.33
N LEU A 520 -14.94 -32.70 6.95
CA LEU A 520 -14.10 -32.82 5.76
C LEU A 520 -14.98 -32.93 4.52
N GLU A 521 -14.83 -31.98 3.59
CA GLU A 521 -15.55 -31.97 2.32
C GLU A 521 -14.79 -32.72 1.22
N GLU A 522 -13.47 -32.56 1.16
CA GLU A 522 -12.65 -33.17 0.12
C GLU A 522 -11.21 -33.44 0.61
N LEU A 523 -10.68 -34.62 0.26
CA LEU A 523 -9.27 -34.99 0.45
C LEU A 523 -8.66 -35.30 -0.92
N VAL A 524 -7.52 -34.68 -1.22
CA VAL A 524 -6.82 -34.84 -2.51
C VAL A 524 -5.37 -35.19 -2.27
N VAL A 525 -4.92 -36.32 -2.81
CA VAL A 525 -3.51 -36.74 -2.77
C VAL A 525 -2.94 -36.69 -4.18
N CYS A 526 -1.76 -36.07 -4.32
CA CYS A 526 -1.11 -35.88 -5.60
C CYS A 526 -0.23 -37.08 -6.00
N ASP A 527 -0.51 -37.65 -7.16
CA ASP A 527 0.29 -38.69 -7.83
C ASP A 527 1.33 -38.12 -8.79
N ASN A 528 1.48 -36.78 -8.87
CA ASN A 528 2.45 -36.12 -9.73
C ASN A 528 3.87 -36.63 -9.46
N ASN A 529 4.70 -36.71 -10.53
CA ASN A 529 6.12 -37.03 -10.43
C ASN A 529 7.00 -35.79 -10.63
N ASN A 530 6.61 -34.65 -10.07
CA ASN A 530 7.34 -33.40 -10.22
C ASN A 530 7.55 -32.72 -8.87
N ASP A 531 8.64 -31.97 -8.75
CA ASP A 531 9.17 -31.50 -7.46
C ASP A 531 8.19 -30.65 -6.64
N HIS A 532 7.22 -30.00 -7.28
CA HIS A 532 6.31 -29.05 -6.63
C HIS A 532 4.95 -29.64 -6.25
N LEU A 533 4.56 -30.80 -6.79
CA LEU A 533 3.28 -31.45 -6.49
C LEU A 533 3.44 -32.87 -5.94
N ILE A 534 4.61 -33.51 -6.10
CA ILE A 534 4.84 -34.89 -5.68
C ILE A 534 4.49 -35.08 -4.21
N GLY A 535 3.56 -36.01 -3.95
CA GLY A 535 3.18 -36.39 -2.58
C GLY A 535 2.41 -35.33 -1.79
N ASN A 536 2.03 -34.20 -2.39
CA ASN A 536 1.24 -33.18 -1.71
C ASN A 536 -0.15 -33.72 -1.37
N VAL A 537 -0.60 -33.41 -0.15
CA VAL A 537 -1.92 -33.78 0.35
C VAL A 537 -2.69 -32.53 0.69
N TYR A 538 -3.92 -32.42 0.20
CA TYR A 538 -4.82 -31.33 0.52
C TYR A 538 -6.06 -31.85 1.24
N ALA A 539 -6.50 -31.13 2.26
CA ALA A 539 -7.75 -31.40 2.94
C ALA A 539 -8.58 -30.11 3.00
N ARG A 540 -9.82 -30.16 2.49
CA ARG A 540 -10.77 -29.04 2.54
C ARG A 540 -11.86 -29.32 3.55
N PHE A 541 -12.00 -28.41 4.50
CA PHE A 541 -13.03 -28.42 5.54
C PHE A 541 -14.18 -27.52 5.15
N LYS A 542 -15.34 -27.75 5.76
CA LYS A 542 -16.51 -26.88 5.63
C LYS A 542 -16.30 -25.48 6.21
N TYR A 543 -15.50 -25.36 7.27
CA TYR A 543 -15.26 -24.11 7.99
C TYR A 543 -13.76 -23.79 8.07
N GLU A 544 -13.39 -22.52 7.93
CA GLU A 544 -12.00 -22.06 8.00
C GLU A 544 -11.37 -22.30 9.38
N GLU A 545 -12.18 -22.22 10.44
CA GLU A 545 -11.76 -22.46 11.83
C GLU A 545 -11.24 -23.90 12.02
N ASP A 546 -11.95 -24.87 11.43
CA ASP A 546 -11.60 -26.29 11.53
C ASP A 546 -10.29 -26.57 10.76
N ALA A 547 -10.08 -25.88 9.62
CA ALA A 547 -8.86 -25.96 8.83
C ALA A 547 -7.65 -25.34 9.56
N GLN A 548 -7.82 -24.20 10.21
CA GLN A 548 -6.78 -23.57 11.03
C GLN A 548 -6.39 -24.48 12.22
N ALA A 549 -7.37 -25.06 12.91
CA ALA A 549 -7.13 -25.99 14.01
C ALA A 549 -6.37 -27.25 13.55
N ALA A 550 -6.72 -27.80 12.39
CA ALA A 550 -5.99 -28.91 11.78
C ALA A 550 -4.53 -28.51 11.44
N CYS A 551 -4.33 -27.33 10.84
CA CYS A 551 -3.01 -26.81 10.49
C CYS A 551 -2.09 -26.69 11.70
N ASP A 552 -2.57 -26.08 12.78
CA ASP A 552 -1.77 -25.86 14.00
C ASP A 552 -1.43 -27.19 14.69
N ALA A 553 -2.39 -28.12 14.76
CA ALA A 553 -2.17 -29.42 15.39
C ALA A 553 -1.18 -30.29 14.60
N LEU A 554 -1.30 -30.33 13.27
CA LEU A 554 -0.46 -31.18 12.41
C LEU A 554 1.00 -30.75 12.41
N ASN A 555 1.30 -29.45 12.51
CA ASN A 555 2.67 -28.94 12.60
C ASN A 555 3.44 -29.39 13.86
N SER A 556 2.77 -30.00 14.84
CA SER A 556 3.38 -30.60 16.03
C SER A 556 3.55 -32.12 15.94
N ARG A 557 3.21 -32.74 14.81
CA ARG A 557 3.11 -34.20 14.64
C ARG A 557 4.10 -34.77 13.65
N TRP A 558 4.26 -36.09 13.73
CA TRP A 558 5.14 -36.88 12.89
C TRP A 558 4.35 -37.97 12.18
N TYR A 559 4.68 -38.22 10.92
CA TYR A 559 4.13 -39.29 10.10
C TYR A 559 5.27 -40.09 9.47
N ALA A 560 5.27 -41.42 9.65
CA ALA A 560 6.33 -42.30 9.15
C ALA A 560 7.76 -41.80 9.47
N ALA A 561 7.98 -41.40 10.74
CA ALA A 561 9.24 -40.85 11.25
C ALA A 561 9.72 -39.53 10.59
N ARG A 562 8.81 -38.78 9.96
CA ARG A 562 9.10 -37.44 9.41
C ARG A 562 8.15 -36.41 10.03
N PRO A 563 8.59 -35.16 10.25
CA PRO A 563 7.69 -34.10 10.69
C PRO A 563 6.66 -33.82 9.58
N ILE A 564 5.43 -33.51 10.00
CA ILE A 564 4.41 -33.02 9.08
C ILE A 564 4.56 -31.50 8.98
N TYR A 565 4.72 -31.00 7.76
CA TYR A 565 4.61 -29.57 7.48
C TYR A 565 3.21 -29.30 6.95
N CYS A 566 2.46 -28.43 7.60
CA CYS A 566 1.10 -28.08 7.22
C CYS A 566 0.96 -26.56 7.08
N GLU A 567 0.32 -26.11 6.01
CA GLU A 567 0.02 -24.70 5.79
C GLU A 567 -1.39 -24.50 5.24
N LEU A 568 -1.98 -23.32 5.45
CA LEU A 568 -3.22 -22.94 4.79
C LEU A 568 -2.97 -22.77 3.28
N SER A 569 -3.86 -23.36 2.48
CA SER A 569 -3.78 -23.37 1.02
C SER A 569 -4.80 -22.41 0.41
N PRO A 570 -4.47 -21.63 -0.63
CA PRO A 570 -5.42 -20.74 -1.31
C PRO A 570 -6.45 -21.49 -2.17
N VAL A 571 -6.31 -22.82 -2.33
CA VAL A 571 -7.17 -23.62 -3.22
C VAL A 571 -8.59 -23.68 -2.67
N THR A 572 -9.54 -23.15 -3.43
CA THR A 572 -10.97 -23.18 -3.11
C THR A 572 -11.74 -24.23 -3.89
N ASP A 573 -11.31 -24.58 -5.11
CA ASP A 573 -11.97 -25.54 -5.99
C ASP A 573 -10.99 -26.49 -6.70
N PHE A 574 -11.03 -27.78 -6.33
CA PHE A 574 -10.18 -28.80 -6.94
C PHE A 574 -10.55 -29.15 -8.38
N ARG A 575 -11.72 -28.76 -8.88
CA ARG A 575 -12.11 -28.98 -10.29
C ARG A 575 -11.25 -28.14 -11.25
N GLU A 576 -10.78 -26.98 -10.80
CA GLU A 576 -9.85 -26.14 -11.56
C GLU A 576 -8.38 -26.50 -11.28
N ALA A 577 -8.10 -27.10 -10.13
CA ALA A 577 -6.76 -27.49 -9.73
C ALA A 577 -6.31 -28.83 -10.33
N CYS A 578 -7.24 -29.75 -10.58
CA CYS A 578 -6.95 -31.07 -11.12
C CYS A 578 -6.72 -31.06 -12.64
N CYS A 579 -5.77 -31.88 -13.08
CA CYS A 579 -5.50 -32.12 -14.49
C CYS A 579 -6.63 -32.94 -15.11
N ARG A 580 -7.39 -32.34 -16.04
CA ARG A 580 -8.51 -33.02 -16.73
C ARG A 580 -8.10 -34.25 -17.54
N LEU A 581 -6.83 -34.32 -17.97
CA LEU A 581 -6.29 -35.43 -18.75
C LEU A 581 -5.81 -36.60 -17.88
N ASN A 582 -5.69 -36.43 -16.56
CA ASN A 582 -5.27 -37.50 -15.65
C ASN A 582 -6.35 -38.58 -15.47
N SER A 583 -7.63 -38.20 -15.54
CA SER A 583 -8.77 -39.12 -15.37
C SER A 583 -9.19 -39.82 -16.67
N GLY A 584 -8.43 -39.64 -17.77
CA GLY A 584 -8.74 -40.14 -19.12
C GLY A 584 -7.62 -40.98 -19.74
N GLU A 585 -7.19 -40.67 -20.96
CA GLU A 585 -6.14 -41.41 -21.72
C GLU A 585 -4.71 -41.25 -21.16
N GLY A 586 -4.55 -40.58 -20.02
CA GLY A 586 -3.26 -40.28 -19.39
C GLY A 586 -2.71 -38.90 -19.77
N CYS A 587 -2.05 -38.24 -18.82
CA CYS A 587 -1.49 -36.90 -19.02
C CYS A 587 -0.16 -36.95 -19.80
N VAL A 588 -0.16 -36.45 -21.04
CA VAL A 588 1.02 -36.38 -21.92
C VAL A 588 2.11 -35.39 -21.46
N ARG A 589 1.81 -34.54 -20.47
CA ARG A 589 2.75 -33.50 -19.97
C ARG A 589 3.79 -34.04 -18.99
N GLY A 590 3.60 -35.27 -18.47
CA GLY A 590 4.54 -35.91 -17.55
C GLY A 590 4.96 -35.01 -16.37
N GLY A 591 6.27 -34.95 -16.11
CA GLY A 591 6.87 -34.11 -15.06
C GLY A 591 6.67 -32.60 -15.24
N PHE A 592 6.24 -32.13 -16.42
CA PHE A 592 6.00 -30.71 -16.70
C PHE A 592 4.55 -30.27 -16.42
N CYS A 593 3.68 -31.17 -15.95
CA CYS A 593 2.31 -30.80 -15.64
C CYS A 593 2.22 -29.95 -14.37
N ASN A 594 1.63 -28.75 -14.47
CA ASN A 594 1.42 -27.85 -13.33
C ASN A 594 0.07 -28.08 -12.60
N PHE A 595 -0.69 -29.11 -12.98
CA PHE A 595 -2.01 -29.40 -12.40
C PHE A 595 -1.98 -30.70 -11.61
N ILE A 596 -2.84 -30.81 -10.60
CA ILE A 596 -2.89 -31.95 -9.69
C ILE A 596 -3.29 -33.21 -10.46
N HIS A 597 -2.45 -34.23 -10.40
CA HIS A 597 -2.82 -35.58 -10.77
C HIS A 597 -3.37 -36.25 -9.52
N ARG A 598 -4.70 -36.31 -9.39
CA ARG A 598 -5.35 -36.96 -8.26
C ARG A 598 -5.06 -38.46 -8.27
N LYS A 599 -4.64 -38.99 -7.13
CA LYS A 599 -4.64 -40.43 -6.85
C LYS A 599 -5.93 -40.78 -6.12
N ASP A 600 -6.69 -41.72 -6.68
CA ASP A 600 -7.99 -42.11 -6.14
C ASP A 600 -7.88 -43.41 -5.32
N PRO A 601 -8.52 -43.48 -4.13
CA PRO A 601 -8.57 -44.71 -3.35
C PRO A 601 -9.43 -45.75 -4.07
N SER A 602 -9.41 -47.00 -3.61
CA SER A 602 -10.35 -47.99 -4.14
C SER A 602 -11.81 -47.52 -4.00
N PRO A 603 -12.67 -47.77 -5.00
CA PRO A 603 -14.08 -47.37 -4.95
C PRO A 603 -14.82 -47.89 -3.71
N GLU A 604 -14.43 -49.07 -3.23
CA GLU A 604 -14.93 -49.67 -2.00
C GLU A 604 -14.60 -48.81 -0.78
N LEU A 605 -13.33 -48.40 -0.63
CA LEU A 605 -12.86 -47.56 0.49
C LEU A 605 -13.50 -46.16 0.46
N ASP A 606 -13.53 -45.47 -0.70
CA ASP A 606 -14.17 -44.15 -0.81
C ASP A 606 -15.63 -44.20 -0.37
N ARG A 607 -16.35 -45.25 -0.78
CA ARG A 607 -17.75 -45.45 -0.39
C ARG A 607 -17.87 -45.68 1.12
N GLU A 608 -17.02 -46.51 1.72
CA GLU A 608 -17.05 -46.78 3.16
C GLU A 608 -16.75 -45.52 3.99
N LEU A 609 -15.71 -44.76 3.63
CA LEU A 609 -15.33 -43.52 4.31
C LEU A 609 -16.44 -42.47 4.24
N ARG A 610 -17.07 -42.28 3.08
CA ARG A 610 -18.20 -41.33 2.93
C ARG A 610 -19.42 -41.74 3.71
N LEU A 611 -19.78 -43.03 3.71
CA LEU A 611 -20.91 -43.53 4.49
C LEU A 611 -20.66 -43.42 6.00
N SER A 612 -19.44 -43.74 6.44
CA SER A 612 -19.01 -43.60 7.83
C SER A 612 -19.08 -42.13 8.29
N THR A 613 -18.53 -41.21 7.51
CA THR A 613 -18.56 -39.77 7.79
C THR A 613 -20.00 -39.24 7.85
N LYS A 614 -20.86 -39.65 6.92
CA LYS A 614 -22.28 -39.27 6.91
C LYS A 614 -23.05 -39.82 8.12
N LYS A 615 -22.76 -41.05 8.54
CA LYS A 615 -23.32 -41.64 9.76
C LYS A 615 -22.88 -40.85 10.99
N TRP A 616 -21.59 -40.54 11.12
CA TRP A 616 -21.04 -39.74 12.21
C TRP A 616 -21.65 -38.34 12.29
N LEU A 617 -21.80 -37.64 11.15
CA LEU A 617 -22.47 -36.34 11.10
C LEU A 617 -23.94 -36.41 11.54
N LYS A 618 -24.64 -37.50 11.20
CA LYS A 618 -26.03 -37.72 11.62
C LYS A 618 -26.14 -37.96 13.13
N GLU A 619 -25.20 -38.71 13.71
CA GLU A 619 -25.15 -38.98 15.16
C GLU A 619 -24.79 -37.72 15.97
N ARG A 620 -23.90 -36.87 15.43
CA ARG A 620 -23.50 -35.58 16.05
C ARG A 620 -24.64 -34.54 16.08
N GLY A 621 -25.68 -34.72 15.27
CA GLY A 621 -26.84 -33.83 15.22
C GLY A 621 -26.60 -32.59 14.34
N ARG A 622 -27.55 -31.66 14.37
CA ARG A 622 -27.52 -30.46 13.52
C ARG A 622 -26.39 -29.53 13.95
N ASP A 623 -25.56 -29.16 12.99
CA ASP A 623 -24.50 -28.18 13.16
C ASP A 623 -25.09 -26.81 13.56
N PRO A 624 -24.76 -26.26 14.75
CA PRO A 624 -25.27 -24.96 15.20
C PRO A 624 -24.78 -23.79 14.35
N ARG A 625 -23.68 -23.95 13.60
CA ARG A 625 -23.18 -22.97 12.62
C ARG A 625 -23.97 -23.01 11.31
N SER A 626 -24.81 -24.03 11.09
CA SER A 626 -25.62 -24.15 9.88
C SER A 626 -26.84 -23.22 9.90
N ALA A 627 -26.95 -22.35 8.89
CA ALA A 627 -28.08 -21.44 8.72
C ALA A 627 -29.42 -22.19 8.73
N SER A 628 -30.43 -21.67 9.45
CA SER A 628 -31.80 -22.15 9.32
C SER A 628 -32.34 -21.79 7.95
N ARG A 629 -32.73 -22.82 7.18
CA ARG A 629 -33.60 -22.60 6.02
C ARG A 629 -34.85 -21.89 6.51
N SER A 630 -35.12 -20.72 5.95
CA SER A 630 -36.42 -20.06 6.04
C SER A 630 -37.49 -21.06 5.58
N PRO A 631 -38.67 -21.11 6.23
CA PRO A 631 -39.77 -21.93 5.75
C PRO A 631 -40.06 -21.61 4.28
N SER A 632 -40.17 -22.63 3.42
CA SER A 632 -40.55 -22.44 2.03
C SER A 632 -41.89 -21.69 1.98
N PRO A 633 -42.04 -20.64 1.15
CA PRO A 633 -43.33 -19.97 0.99
C PRO A 633 -44.41 -20.96 0.56
N GLU A 634 -45.61 -20.86 1.14
CA GLU A 634 -46.74 -21.67 0.69
C GLU A 634 -47.02 -21.40 -0.80
N PRO A 635 -47.27 -22.44 -1.61
CA PRO A 635 -47.46 -22.27 -3.04
C PRO A 635 -48.75 -21.49 -3.33
N THR A 636 -48.58 -20.23 -3.71
CA THR A 636 -49.64 -19.33 -4.19
C THR A 636 -49.99 -19.65 -5.64
N ARG A 637 -50.62 -20.81 -5.87
CA ARG A 637 -51.60 -21.05 -6.95
C ARG A 637 -52.08 -22.50 -6.85
N ARG A 638 -53.34 -22.67 -6.44
CA ARG A 638 -54.11 -23.87 -6.81
C ARG A 638 -54.20 -23.85 -8.34
N ARG A 639 -53.55 -24.81 -9.00
CA ARG A 639 -53.86 -25.16 -10.39
C ARG A 639 -55.30 -25.70 -10.37
N PHE A 640 -56.22 -24.93 -10.94
CA PHE A 640 -57.49 -25.47 -11.43
C PHE A 640 -57.26 -26.10 -12.80
#